data_AF-D6YT36-F1
#
_entry.id   AF-D6YT36-F1
#
_cell.length_a   1.000
_cell.length_b   1.000
_cell.length_c   1.000
_cell.angle_alpha   90.00
_cell.angle_beta   90.00
_cell.angle_gamma   90.00
#
_symmetry.space_group_name_H-M   'P 1'
#
loop_
_entity.id
_entity.type
_entity.pdbx_description
1 polymer ?
#
loop_
_entity_poly.entity_id
_entity_poly.type
_entity_poly.pdbx_seq_one_letter_code
_entity_poly.pdbx_strand_id
1 'polypeptide(L)'
;MSKNKRQKISENLIREWHPVKNGDMDPNKLFAKSGKRPWWLCNMCGHEWQAPIYHRSNGTACPKCKAKSAWTKHFSSILKSRGCLAEQQPHLVLEWHPTKNGDLSPENVTSSSGKKVWWQCSKGKDHEWEATISNRTKGRGCPICSGRKVVLSNSLSTTHPKVADEWHPTKNGFLRPSDVTYASHKKVWWLCSKGHEWIVAVSNRTSRGKSECPHCLKLVIGQRRIASLIKRDGSLAERSPEIASQWHPTKNGTHTPSEFTVGSGYRAWWRCSKGHEWCVPISARKNHGCPKCTYQTSQLEIRIYVELKSIFSKVMWRKRVAGRECDIFIPGLKLAFEVDGYPWHKDREDQDKLKNTHFYTNDITLVRLRDERLGTTGEYDIFYRKKESHLQIIVRLLNYIKKEFYFSASETKNIDEYLSKRKIVNEELFKKILNDVWKVPEEESIAHLFPDLVLDWDYKKNSYLAPKSFSPGSEVSVYWKCKNNPSHVWKGKINSRVKSKGCPFCSGKRVSVDNALNTLHPSLALQWDYEKNRPLKPSEVTAGSSKKVWWKCSCGFSWKASVWRRVQSGNKECLECYNKNNRGKNGIRKAVLNKGSFVDNSPYLAKEWHPTKNGSLLPSMLSCGSSINVWWKCPKGDDHEWQNSIVSRIQHPTCPYCCGKKVSLKNSLAYCFPNLAQEWHPTKNSLSPKEVTKCSGRKVWWKCPKGHEWETAVTARRKGNGCPFCSGKKASSFDNFELSYPEIAKEWHPIKNGASTPSCFRPNSNVKVWWLCSKNAEHMWETSIASRTRGTGCPFCAGKKTSSSYNLAVINPSLSSEWNYQKNISISPREVTPNSGKKVWWQCSMGHEWEATINNRAKGRGCPICKKSQFNKTKKS
;
A
#
# COMPACT_ATOMS: atom_id res chain seq x y z
N MET A 1 0.17 -37.08 118.59
CA MET A 1 0.33 -38.07 117.50
C MET A 1 -0.60 -37.68 116.37
N SER A 2 -0.11 -37.20 115.23
CA SER A 2 0.05 -38.03 114.03
C SER A 2 1.27 -37.56 113.24
N LYS A 3 2.24 -38.48 113.10
CA LYS A 3 3.45 -38.30 112.28
C LYS A 3 3.01 -38.08 110.83
N ASN A 4 3.19 -36.87 110.33
CA ASN A 4 3.02 -36.54 108.91
C ASN A 4 4.05 -37.35 108.10
N LYS A 5 3.69 -38.56 107.66
CA LYS A 5 4.52 -39.38 106.77
C LYS A 5 4.72 -38.57 105.48
N ARG A 6 5.92 -38.03 105.27
CA ARG A 6 6.29 -37.36 104.02
C ARG A 6 6.25 -38.41 102.91
N GLN A 7 5.19 -38.38 102.09
CA GLN A 7 5.01 -39.30 100.98
C GLN A 7 6.10 -39.08 99.93
N LYS A 8 6.84 -40.14 99.58
CA LYS A 8 7.86 -40.11 98.52
C LYS A 8 7.21 -40.03 97.13
N ILE A 9 7.99 -39.64 96.13
CA ILE A 9 7.56 -39.66 94.72
C ILE A 9 7.25 -41.12 94.32
N SER A 10 6.16 -41.35 93.58
CA SER A 10 5.79 -42.70 93.12
C SER A 10 6.76 -43.23 92.06
N GLU A 11 7.01 -44.54 92.04
CA GLU A 11 7.90 -45.18 91.07
C GLU A 11 7.53 -44.88 89.61
N ASN A 12 6.23 -44.80 89.30
CA ASN A 12 5.75 -44.45 87.96
C ASN A 12 6.18 -43.04 87.52
N LEU A 13 6.25 -42.08 88.44
CA LEU A 13 6.75 -40.73 88.14
C LEU A 13 8.28 -40.70 88.05
N ILE A 14 8.97 -41.53 88.85
CA ILE A 14 10.44 -41.68 88.76
C ILE A 14 10.84 -42.22 87.38
N ARG A 15 10.04 -43.11 86.77
CA ARG A 15 10.25 -43.58 85.39
C ARG A 15 10.12 -42.48 84.32
N GLU A 16 9.52 -41.35 84.65
CA GLU A 16 9.44 -40.17 83.78
C GLU A 16 10.47 -39.10 84.17
N TRP A 17 11.40 -39.41 85.09
CA TRP A 17 12.50 -38.52 85.44
C TRP A 17 13.50 -38.44 84.29
N HIS A 18 13.91 -37.23 83.90
CA HIS A 18 14.86 -37.10 82.81
C HIS A 18 16.24 -37.67 83.21
N PRO A 19 16.86 -38.56 82.40
CA PRO A 19 18.05 -39.31 82.82
C PRO A 19 19.30 -38.44 83.05
N VAL A 20 19.46 -37.33 82.32
CA VAL A 20 20.69 -36.50 82.37
C VAL A 20 20.48 -35.01 82.70
N LYS A 21 19.25 -34.48 82.67
CA LYS A 21 19.01 -33.02 82.79
C LYS A 21 18.74 -32.53 84.21
N ASN A 22 18.74 -33.43 85.20
CA ASN A 22 18.39 -33.11 86.58
C ASN A 22 19.60 -32.95 87.52
N GLY A 23 20.83 -33.04 86.99
CA GLY A 23 22.06 -32.94 87.79
C GLY A 23 22.03 -33.89 88.99
N ASP A 24 22.40 -33.40 90.16
CA ASP A 24 22.48 -34.19 91.41
C ASP A 24 21.12 -34.43 92.10
N MET A 25 20.00 -34.08 91.46
CA MET A 25 18.68 -34.31 92.04
C MET A 25 18.29 -35.80 91.97
N ASP A 26 18.49 -36.51 93.08
CA ASP A 26 18.05 -37.90 93.28
C ASP A 26 16.53 -37.98 93.57
N PRO A 27 15.72 -38.54 92.66
CA PRO A 27 14.27 -38.64 92.84
C PRO A 27 13.84 -39.52 94.02
N ASN A 28 14.69 -40.45 94.49
CA ASN A 28 14.38 -41.35 95.62
C ASN A 28 14.46 -40.68 96.99
N LYS A 29 15.13 -39.51 97.06
CA LYS A 29 15.33 -38.69 98.27
C LYS A 29 14.37 -37.50 98.35
N LEU A 30 13.48 -37.34 97.38
CA LEU A 30 12.55 -36.21 97.29
C LEU A 30 11.11 -36.61 97.64
N PHE A 31 10.33 -35.63 98.09
CA PHE A 31 8.95 -35.82 98.56
C PHE A 31 7.93 -35.34 97.52
N ALA A 32 6.78 -36.03 97.46
CA ALA A 32 5.71 -35.78 96.50
C ALA A 32 5.16 -34.34 96.55
N LYS A 33 5.18 -33.68 97.71
CA LYS A 33 4.73 -32.27 97.86
C LYS A 33 5.82 -31.22 97.56
N SER A 34 6.95 -31.60 96.98
CA SER A 34 8.06 -30.67 96.70
C SER A 34 7.74 -29.69 95.57
N GLY A 35 8.09 -28.41 95.76
CA GLY A 35 8.05 -27.35 94.75
C GLY A 35 9.20 -27.38 93.73
N LYS A 36 10.21 -28.25 93.90
CA LYS A 36 11.34 -28.36 92.97
C LYS A 36 10.85 -28.70 91.56
N ARG A 37 11.50 -28.12 90.54
CA ARG A 37 11.10 -28.19 89.11
C ARG A 37 12.11 -28.98 88.26
N PRO A 38 12.18 -30.31 88.43
CA PRO A 38 13.01 -31.16 87.58
C PRO A 38 12.47 -31.22 86.15
N TRP A 39 13.33 -31.64 85.23
CA TRP A 39 13.01 -32.09 83.90
C TRP A 39 12.39 -33.49 83.93
N TRP A 40 11.33 -33.65 83.15
CA TRP A 40 10.61 -34.90 82.95
C TRP A 40 10.72 -35.32 81.49
N LEU A 41 10.73 -36.62 81.23
CA LEU A 41 10.73 -37.24 79.89
C LEU A 41 9.51 -38.16 79.77
N CYS A 42 8.66 -37.91 78.77
CA CYS A 42 7.43 -38.66 78.59
C CYS A 42 7.70 -39.97 77.86
N ASN A 43 7.42 -41.09 78.50
CA ASN A 43 7.64 -42.41 77.93
C ASN A 43 6.74 -42.76 76.73
N MET A 44 5.66 -41.98 76.50
CA MET A 44 4.73 -42.19 75.38
C MET A 44 5.07 -41.41 74.11
N CYS A 45 5.72 -40.25 74.23
CA CYS A 45 5.96 -39.35 73.08
C CYS A 45 7.35 -38.72 73.04
N GLY A 46 8.23 -39.07 73.98
CA GLY A 46 9.58 -38.55 74.11
C GLY A 46 9.65 -37.04 74.42
N HIS A 47 8.54 -36.41 74.83
CA HIS A 47 8.56 -34.98 75.13
C HIS A 47 9.27 -34.72 76.45
N GLU A 48 10.17 -33.74 76.44
CA GLU A 48 10.89 -33.26 77.61
C GLU A 48 10.30 -31.93 78.09
N TRP A 49 10.02 -31.81 79.39
CA TRP A 49 9.48 -30.56 79.96
C TRP A 49 9.83 -30.41 81.44
N GLN A 50 9.82 -29.17 81.95
CA GLN A 50 9.98 -28.89 83.38
C GLN A 50 8.63 -28.71 84.06
N ALA A 51 8.44 -29.33 85.23
CA ALA A 51 7.27 -29.13 86.05
C ALA A 51 7.58 -29.36 87.54
N PRO A 52 6.91 -28.66 88.48
CA PRO A 52 7.06 -28.95 89.90
C PRO A 52 6.65 -30.39 90.25
N ILE A 53 7.37 -31.02 91.18
CA ILE A 53 7.10 -32.40 91.62
C ILE A 53 5.68 -32.55 92.18
N TYR A 54 5.16 -31.57 92.92
CA TYR A 54 3.79 -31.63 93.45
C TYR A 54 2.72 -31.59 92.35
N HIS A 55 2.94 -30.88 91.25
CA HIS A 55 2.00 -30.89 90.12
C HIS A 55 1.95 -32.26 89.46
N ARG A 56 3.11 -32.90 89.28
CA ARG A 56 3.19 -34.25 88.71
C ARG A 56 2.57 -35.30 89.65
N SER A 57 2.82 -35.17 90.95
CA SER A 57 2.27 -36.05 91.99
C SER A 57 0.74 -35.95 92.10
N ASN A 58 0.18 -34.76 91.83
CA ASN A 58 -1.27 -34.53 91.76
C ASN A 58 -1.90 -34.92 90.41
N GLY A 59 -1.19 -35.65 89.55
CA GLY A 59 -1.74 -36.20 88.30
C GLY A 59 -1.59 -35.31 87.06
N THR A 60 -0.74 -34.27 87.08
CA THR A 60 -0.43 -33.50 85.87
C THR A 60 0.39 -34.36 84.90
N ALA A 61 -0.25 -34.79 83.81
CA ALA A 61 0.37 -35.59 82.75
C ALA A 61 1.21 -34.74 81.77
N CYS A 62 1.87 -35.41 80.82
CA CYS A 62 2.64 -34.76 79.77
C CYS A 62 1.81 -33.73 78.98
N PRO A 63 2.25 -32.46 78.89
CA PRO A 63 1.49 -31.40 78.21
C PRO A 63 1.33 -31.68 76.71
N LYS A 64 2.34 -32.28 76.05
CA LYS A 64 2.27 -32.65 74.63
C LYS A 64 1.26 -33.78 74.37
N CYS A 65 1.22 -34.81 75.22
CA CYS A 65 0.22 -35.88 75.12
C CYS A 65 -1.19 -35.37 75.42
N LYS A 66 -1.35 -34.50 76.43
CA LYS A 66 -2.63 -33.87 76.76
C LYS A 66 -3.12 -32.99 75.61
N ALA A 67 -2.24 -32.20 75.00
CA ALA A 67 -2.55 -31.40 73.82
C ALA A 67 -2.91 -32.28 72.61
N LYS A 68 -2.17 -33.38 72.37
CA LYS A 68 -2.46 -34.34 71.29
C LYS A 68 -3.84 -35.00 71.48
N SER A 69 -4.15 -35.46 72.69
CA SER A 69 -5.46 -36.06 73.03
C SER A 69 -6.61 -35.06 72.92
N ALA A 70 -6.42 -33.83 73.41
CA ALA A 70 -7.40 -32.75 73.27
C ALA A 70 -7.64 -32.39 71.80
N TRP A 71 -6.58 -32.31 71.01
CA TRP A 71 -6.65 -32.07 69.56
C TRP A 71 -7.35 -33.23 68.83
N THR A 72 -7.08 -34.49 69.18
CA THR A 72 -7.79 -35.66 68.61
C THR A 72 -9.28 -35.61 68.92
N LYS A 73 -9.68 -35.32 70.17
CA LYS A 73 -11.10 -35.18 70.54
C LYS A 73 -11.77 -34.02 69.79
N HIS A 74 -11.10 -32.88 69.71
CA HIS A 74 -11.57 -31.71 68.96
C HIS A 74 -11.70 -32.01 67.45
N PHE A 75 -10.72 -32.69 66.87
CA PHE A 75 -10.70 -33.05 65.46
C PHE A 75 -11.79 -34.07 65.12
N SER A 76 -12.02 -35.08 65.97
CA SER A 76 -13.15 -36.01 65.84
C SER A 76 -14.50 -35.30 65.95
N SER A 77 -14.63 -34.28 66.80
CA SER A 77 -15.84 -33.43 66.86
C SER A 77 -16.02 -32.57 65.60
N ILE A 78 -14.93 -32.06 65.01
CA ILE A 78 -14.97 -31.35 63.72
C ILE A 78 -15.41 -32.29 62.59
N LEU A 79 -14.89 -33.52 62.53
CA LEU A 79 -15.30 -34.51 61.52
C LEU A 79 -16.78 -34.89 61.67
N LYS A 80 -17.27 -35.05 62.91
CA LYS A 80 -18.71 -35.31 63.17
C LYS A 80 -19.63 -34.14 62.79
N SER A 81 -19.20 -32.89 63.01
CA SER A 81 -20.04 -31.71 62.74
C SER A 81 -19.97 -31.21 61.30
N ARG A 82 -18.82 -31.39 60.62
CA ARG A 82 -18.59 -30.89 59.27
C ARG A 82 -18.51 -31.97 58.20
N GLY A 83 -18.50 -33.25 58.55
CA GLY A 83 -18.27 -34.35 57.61
C GLY A 83 -16.82 -34.44 57.13
N CYS A 84 -16.41 -35.64 56.71
CA CYS A 84 -15.10 -35.84 56.08
C CYS A 84 -15.13 -35.53 54.57
N LEU A 85 -13.96 -35.40 53.94
CA LEU A 85 -13.85 -35.13 52.50
C LEU A 85 -14.51 -36.25 51.68
N ALA A 86 -14.40 -37.51 52.10
CA ALA A 86 -15.01 -38.65 51.43
C ALA A 86 -16.54 -38.55 51.35
N GLU A 87 -17.18 -38.12 52.45
CA GLU A 87 -18.64 -37.95 52.52
C GLU A 87 -19.11 -36.70 51.77
N GLN A 88 -18.40 -35.58 51.94
CA GLN A 88 -18.83 -34.30 51.38
C GLN A 88 -18.56 -34.17 49.88
N GLN A 89 -17.50 -34.81 49.38
CA GLN A 89 -17.07 -34.71 47.99
C GLN A 89 -16.56 -36.07 47.46
N PRO A 90 -17.44 -37.08 47.30
CA PRO A 90 -17.04 -38.43 46.89
C PRO A 90 -16.26 -38.47 45.57
N HIS A 91 -16.58 -37.58 44.63
CA HIS A 91 -15.90 -37.50 43.34
C HIS A 91 -14.41 -37.10 43.44
N LEU A 92 -14.00 -36.42 44.52
CA LEU A 92 -12.60 -36.05 44.76
C LEU A 92 -11.77 -37.20 45.34
N VAL A 93 -12.42 -38.19 45.96
CA VAL A 93 -11.76 -39.43 46.44
C VAL A 93 -11.14 -40.17 45.26
N LEU A 94 -11.83 -40.18 44.11
CA LEU A 94 -11.33 -40.77 42.86
C LEU A 94 -10.09 -40.08 42.30
N GLU A 95 -9.82 -38.84 42.70
CA GLU A 95 -8.62 -38.10 42.33
C GLU A 95 -7.55 -38.09 43.42
N TRP A 96 -7.77 -38.77 44.56
CA TRP A 96 -6.76 -38.88 45.61
C TRP A 96 -5.61 -39.77 45.14
N HIS A 97 -4.38 -39.30 45.27
CA HIS A 97 -3.24 -40.10 44.83
C HIS A 97 -3.08 -41.35 45.71
N PRO A 98 -2.95 -42.57 45.13
CA PRO A 98 -3.04 -43.83 45.87
C PRO A 98 -1.91 -44.04 46.90
N THR A 99 -0.70 -43.53 46.64
CA THR A 99 0.48 -43.83 47.48
C THR A 99 1.27 -42.62 48.01
N LYS A 100 0.98 -41.38 47.57
CA LYS A 100 1.84 -40.21 47.86
C LYS A 100 1.39 -39.35 49.05
N ASN A 101 0.33 -39.75 49.74
CA ASN A 101 -0.27 -38.96 50.83
C ASN A 101 0.05 -39.47 52.24
N GLY A 102 0.88 -40.51 52.37
CA GLY A 102 1.26 -41.09 53.67
C GLY A 102 0.01 -41.50 54.47
N ASP A 103 -0.05 -41.09 55.74
CA ASP A 103 -1.16 -41.41 56.65
C ASP A 103 -2.44 -40.58 56.43
N LEU A 104 -2.43 -39.63 55.48
CA LEU A 104 -3.61 -38.83 55.17
C LEU A 104 -4.55 -39.60 54.25
N SER A 105 -5.83 -39.67 54.64
CA SER A 105 -6.88 -40.31 53.87
C SER A 105 -8.10 -39.37 53.72
N PRO A 106 -8.93 -39.52 52.68
CA PRO A 106 -10.13 -38.71 52.50
C PRO A 106 -11.13 -38.77 53.68
N GLU A 107 -11.09 -39.84 54.47
CA GLU A 107 -11.95 -40.05 55.65
C GLU A 107 -11.45 -39.29 56.88
N ASN A 108 -10.16 -38.92 56.92
CA ASN A 108 -9.52 -38.26 58.07
C ASN A 108 -9.18 -36.78 57.84
N VAL A 109 -9.76 -36.16 56.80
CA VAL A 109 -9.61 -34.73 56.47
C VAL A 109 -10.95 -34.08 56.13
N THR A 110 -11.06 -32.76 56.30
CA THR A 110 -12.25 -31.99 55.91
C THR A 110 -12.06 -31.28 54.56
N SER A 111 -13.16 -31.00 53.87
CA SER A 111 -13.18 -30.33 52.55
C SER A 111 -12.58 -28.91 52.54
N SER A 112 -12.51 -28.25 53.70
CA SER A 112 -11.94 -26.90 53.89
C SER A 112 -10.47 -26.91 54.35
N SER A 113 -9.85 -28.09 54.47
CA SER A 113 -8.49 -28.23 54.98
C SER A 113 -7.46 -27.47 54.13
N GLY A 114 -6.53 -26.79 54.81
CA GLY A 114 -5.38 -26.13 54.18
C GLY A 114 -4.22 -27.08 53.86
N LYS A 115 -4.30 -28.36 54.22
CA LYS A 115 -3.24 -29.35 53.95
C LYS A 115 -3.05 -29.54 52.44
N LYS A 116 -1.79 -29.60 52.00
CA LYS A 116 -1.41 -30.00 50.65
C LYS A 116 -1.33 -31.51 50.56
N VAL A 117 -1.92 -32.06 49.51
CA VAL A 117 -1.93 -33.48 49.20
C VAL A 117 -1.70 -33.67 47.71
N TRP A 118 -1.24 -34.85 47.34
CA TRP A 118 -1.10 -35.30 45.96
C TRP A 118 -2.44 -35.77 45.42
N TRP A 119 -2.75 -35.30 44.22
CA TRP A 119 -3.91 -35.67 43.42
C TRP A 119 -3.46 -36.33 42.13
N GLN A 120 -4.26 -37.24 41.60
CA GLN A 120 -4.07 -37.91 40.32
C GLN A 120 -5.34 -37.81 39.48
N CYS A 121 -5.23 -37.30 38.26
CA CYS A 121 -6.38 -37.13 37.38
C CYS A 121 -6.63 -38.43 36.59
N SER A 122 -7.89 -38.83 36.47
CA SER A 122 -8.28 -39.99 35.66
C SER A 122 -7.96 -39.84 34.16
N LYS A 123 -7.73 -38.63 33.66
CA LYS A 123 -7.44 -38.36 32.23
C LYS A 123 -6.03 -38.75 31.79
N GLY A 124 -5.11 -39.02 32.73
CA GLY A 124 -3.75 -39.44 32.38
C GLY A 124 -2.98 -39.90 33.61
N LYS A 125 -2.24 -41.01 33.48
CA LYS A 125 -1.44 -41.56 34.60
C LYS A 125 -0.37 -40.57 35.09
N ASP A 126 0.18 -39.76 34.18
CA ASP A 126 1.15 -38.71 34.46
C ASP A 126 0.51 -37.39 34.95
N HIS A 127 -0.82 -37.37 35.16
CA HIS A 127 -1.55 -36.18 35.63
C HIS A 127 -1.54 -36.06 37.14
N GLU A 128 -0.35 -35.97 37.71
CA GLU A 128 -0.13 -35.89 39.14
C GLU A 128 0.26 -34.47 39.56
N TRP A 129 -0.38 -33.95 40.60
CA TRP A 129 -0.08 -32.63 41.13
C TRP A 129 -0.33 -32.52 42.63
N GLU A 130 0.39 -31.61 43.27
CA GLU A 130 0.17 -31.25 44.68
C GLU A 130 -0.72 -30.00 44.76
N ALA A 131 -1.78 -30.05 45.57
CA ALA A 131 -2.63 -28.89 45.85
C ALA A 131 -3.27 -29.00 47.24
N THR A 132 -3.69 -27.86 47.80
CA THR A 132 -4.46 -27.87 49.05
C THR A 132 -5.86 -28.43 48.83
N ILE A 133 -6.37 -29.18 49.81
CA ILE A 133 -7.72 -29.76 49.78
C ILE A 133 -8.76 -28.68 49.53
N SER A 134 -8.71 -27.58 50.28
CA SER A 134 -9.61 -26.43 50.10
C SER A 134 -9.61 -25.82 48.70
N ASN A 135 -8.47 -25.79 47.99
CA ASN A 135 -8.41 -25.27 46.63
C ASN A 135 -9.04 -26.26 45.62
N ARG A 136 -8.85 -27.57 45.83
CA ARG A 136 -9.44 -28.60 44.99
C ARG A 136 -10.96 -28.63 45.15
N THR A 137 -11.48 -28.52 46.38
CA THR A 137 -12.91 -28.43 46.70
C THR A 137 -13.56 -27.20 46.07
N LYS A 138 -12.87 -26.04 46.05
CA LYS A 138 -13.35 -24.80 45.39
C LYS A 138 -13.36 -24.86 43.86
N GLY A 139 -13.13 -26.03 43.25
CA GLY A 139 -13.22 -26.23 41.81
C GLY A 139 -11.91 -26.01 41.03
N ARG A 140 -10.75 -25.83 41.68
CA ARG A 140 -9.47 -25.83 40.94
C ARG A 140 -9.06 -27.25 40.57
N GLY A 141 -9.43 -27.68 39.36
CA GLY A 141 -9.08 -29.00 38.82
C GLY A 141 -7.64 -29.15 38.33
N CYS A 142 -7.37 -30.29 37.66
CA CYS A 142 -6.05 -30.72 37.21
C CYS A 142 -5.30 -29.64 36.40
N PRO A 143 -4.10 -29.20 36.84
CA PRO A 143 -3.31 -28.18 36.14
C PRO A 143 -2.80 -28.65 34.78
N ILE A 144 -2.66 -29.96 34.57
CA ILE A 144 -2.17 -30.56 33.34
C ILE A 144 -3.27 -30.57 32.27
N CYS A 145 -4.48 -31.00 32.62
CA CYS A 145 -5.66 -30.92 31.75
C CYS A 145 -5.97 -29.47 31.33
N SER A 146 -5.81 -28.52 32.26
CA SER A 146 -6.01 -27.09 31.98
C SER A 146 -4.84 -26.42 31.24
N GLY A 147 -3.77 -27.17 30.88
CA GLY A 147 -2.61 -26.65 30.16
C GLY A 147 -1.69 -25.73 30.96
N ARG A 148 -1.86 -25.65 32.29
CA ARG A 148 -1.03 -24.84 33.21
C ARG A 148 0.27 -25.53 33.61
N LYS A 149 0.32 -26.86 33.54
CA LYS A 149 1.53 -27.68 33.74
C LYS A 149 1.71 -28.58 32.52
N VAL A 150 2.93 -28.62 31.98
CA VAL A 150 3.28 -29.45 30.83
C VAL A 150 3.84 -30.78 31.33
N VAL A 151 3.35 -31.87 30.77
CA VAL A 151 3.86 -33.24 30.92
C VAL A 151 3.89 -33.87 29.54
N LEU A 152 4.46 -35.07 29.42
CA LEU A 152 4.62 -35.71 28.12
C LEU A 152 3.27 -35.90 27.41
N SER A 153 2.21 -36.31 28.11
CA SER A 153 0.90 -36.60 27.50
C SER A 153 0.19 -35.37 26.92
N ASN A 154 0.48 -34.16 27.40
CA ASN A 154 -0.18 -32.92 26.95
C ASN A 154 0.76 -31.96 26.19
N SER A 155 2.01 -32.39 25.98
CA SER A 155 3.00 -31.64 25.22
C SER A 155 2.63 -31.49 23.75
N LEU A 156 3.19 -30.48 23.09
CA LEU A 156 2.99 -30.25 21.66
C LEU A 156 3.60 -31.38 20.83
N SER A 157 4.76 -31.92 21.22
CA SER A 157 5.38 -33.07 20.54
C SER A 157 4.46 -34.28 20.49
N THR A 158 3.73 -34.56 21.57
CA THR A 158 2.84 -35.72 21.66
C THR A 158 1.50 -35.45 20.99
N THR A 159 0.91 -34.28 21.20
CA THR A 159 -0.45 -33.98 20.73
C THR A 159 -0.50 -33.51 19.27
N HIS A 160 0.57 -32.89 18.76
CA HIS A 160 0.62 -32.29 17.42
C HIS A 160 2.00 -32.51 16.76
N PRO A 161 2.42 -33.76 16.50
CA PRO A 161 3.76 -34.08 16.00
C PRO A 161 4.10 -33.35 14.68
N LYS A 162 3.17 -33.30 13.72
CA LYS A 162 3.38 -32.57 12.45
C LYS A 162 3.67 -31.08 12.62
N VAL A 163 3.08 -30.46 13.65
CA VAL A 163 3.37 -29.05 13.96
C VAL A 163 4.71 -28.94 14.66
N ALA A 164 5.03 -29.88 15.56
CA ALA A 164 6.34 -29.97 16.21
C ALA A 164 7.49 -30.19 15.22
N ASP A 165 7.27 -30.89 14.09
CA ASP A 165 8.27 -31.06 13.03
C ASP A 165 8.67 -29.72 12.36
N GLU A 166 7.77 -28.74 12.37
CA GLU A 166 8.06 -27.39 11.88
C GLU A 166 8.73 -26.50 12.93
N TRP A 167 9.12 -27.04 14.08
CA TRP A 167 9.84 -26.30 15.10
C TRP A 167 11.21 -25.89 14.57
N HIS A 168 11.57 -24.62 14.70
CA HIS A 168 12.86 -24.17 14.18
C HIS A 168 14.02 -24.83 14.97
N PRO A 169 15.01 -25.44 14.29
CA PRO A 169 16.03 -26.27 14.95
C PRO A 169 16.98 -25.50 15.90
N THR A 170 17.30 -24.23 15.59
CA THR A 170 18.30 -23.46 16.37
C THR A 170 17.79 -22.16 17.01
N LYS A 171 16.68 -21.58 16.55
CA LYS A 171 16.22 -20.25 16.98
C LYS A 171 15.34 -20.24 18.23
N ASN A 172 14.96 -21.40 18.74
CA ASN A 172 14.16 -21.54 19.96
C ASN A 172 15.00 -21.81 21.22
N GLY A 173 16.33 -21.72 21.12
CA GLY A 173 17.24 -21.99 22.24
C GLY A 173 17.04 -23.40 22.77
N PHE A 174 16.88 -23.54 24.08
CA PHE A 174 16.62 -24.83 24.74
C PHE A 174 15.13 -25.21 24.79
N LEU A 175 14.22 -24.35 24.30
CA LEU A 175 12.78 -24.63 24.35
C LEU A 175 12.42 -25.67 23.27
N ARG A 176 12.02 -26.86 23.71
CA ARG A 176 11.62 -27.97 22.86
C ARG A 176 10.09 -28.02 22.70
N PRO A 177 9.58 -28.65 21.63
CA PRO A 177 8.15 -28.94 21.51
C PRO A 177 7.56 -29.72 22.70
N SER A 178 8.38 -30.50 23.42
CA SER A 178 7.97 -31.22 24.63
C SER A 178 7.65 -30.31 25.83
N ASP A 179 8.14 -29.07 25.81
CA ASP A 179 8.13 -28.18 26.98
C ASP A 179 6.92 -27.21 26.97
N VAL A 180 6.05 -27.34 25.97
CA VAL A 180 4.88 -26.48 25.77
C VAL A 180 3.65 -27.32 25.42
N THR A 181 2.46 -26.86 25.80
CA THR A 181 1.21 -27.44 25.30
C THR A 181 0.80 -26.81 23.96
N TYR A 182 -0.10 -27.48 23.23
CA TYR A 182 -0.65 -26.96 21.98
C TYR A 182 -1.35 -25.60 22.13
N ALA A 183 -1.88 -25.29 23.32
CA ALA A 183 -2.59 -24.04 23.61
C ALA A 183 -1.67 -22.90 24.08
N SER A 184 -0.35 -23.11 24.10
CA SER A 184 0.61 -22.14 24.62
C SER A 184 0.64 -20.85 23.80
N HIS A 185 0.58 -19.70 24.48
CA HIS A 185 0.74 -18.38 23.85
C HIS A 185 2.21 -17.98 23.66
N LYS A 186 3.18 -18.85 24.03
CA LYS A 186 4.61 -18.58 23.79
C LYS A 186 4.86 -18.46 22.29
N LYS A 187 5.46 -17.33 21.88
CA LYS A 187 5.90 -17.09 20.50
C LYS A 187 7.22 -17.80 20.28
N VAL A 188 7.26 -18.66 19.27
CA VAL A 188 8.43 -19.45 18.89
C VAL A 188 8.68 -19.31 17.40
N TRP A 189 9.91 -19.58 16.99
CA TRP A 189 10.30 -19.66 15.60
C TRP A 189 9.86 -20.99 14.99
N TRP A 190 9.29 -20.91 13.79
CA TRP A 190 8.88 -22.05 12.97
C TRP A 190 9.70 -22.05 11.68
N LEU A 191 9.92 -23.23 11.13
CA LEU A 191 10.57 -23.46 9.84
C LEU A 191 9.70 -24.44 9.05
N CYS A 192 9.14 -24.00 7.93
CA CYS A 192 8.37 -24.91 7.06
C CYS A 192 9.30 -25.66 6.10
N SER A 193 8.77 -26.71 5.47
CA SER A 193 9.49 -27.52 4.46
C SER A 193 10.01 -26.73 3.26
N LYS A 194 9.46 -25.55 2.98
CA LYS A 194 9.95 -24.64 1.91
C LYS A 194 11.04 -23.66 2.39
N GLY A 195 11.55 -23.82 3.60
CA GLY A 195 12.62 -22.99 4.15
C GLY A 195 12.17 -21.62 4.68
N HIS A 196 10.86 -21.35 4.76
CA HIS A 196 10.39 -20.08 5.33
C HIS A 196 10.43 -20.12 6.85
N GLU A 197 10.91 -19.05 7.44
CA GLU A 197 10.98 -18.89 8.89
C GLU A 197 10.04 -17.79 9.36
N TRP A 198 9.29 -18.04 10.44
CA TRP A 198 8.43 -17.01 11.03
C TRP A 198 8.24 -17.24 12.53
N ILE A 199 7.88 -16.16 13.23
CA ILE A 199 7.60 -16.19 14.67
C ILE A 199 6.10 -16.04 14.92
N VAL A 200 5.51 -17.02 15.61
CA VAL A 200 4.10 -16.96 16.02
C VAL A 200 3.87 -17.83 17.26
N ALA A 201 2.77 -17.57 17.99
CA ALA A 201 2.37 -18.37 19.15
C ALA A 201 2.03 -19.82 18.76
N VAL A 202 2.36 -20.78 19.63
CA VAL A 202 2.01 -22.20 19.44
C VAL A 202 0.51 -22.40 19.27
N SER A 203 -0.32 -21.74 20.08
CA SER A 203 -1.77 -21.78 19.99
C SER A 203 -2.31 -21.40 18.61
N ASN A 204 -1.63 -20.50 17.90
CA ASN A 204 -2.06 -20.08 16.56
C ASN A 204 -1.79 -21.15 15.51
N ARG A 205 -0.72 -21.94 15.68
CA ARG A 205 -0.38 -23.04 14.77
C ARG A 205 -1.35 -24.21 14.86
N THR A 206 -1.91 -24.43 16.05
CA THR A 206 -2.75 -25.60 16.37
C THR A 206 -4.25 -25.29 16.30
N SER A 207 -4.65 -24.01 16.34
CA SER A 207 -6.04 -23.59 16.15
C SER A 207 -6.58 -23.87 14.73
N ARG A 208 -7.84 -24.33 14.62
CA ARG A 208 -8.51 -24.60 13.33
C ARG A 208 -8.50 -23.36 12.44
N GLY A 209 -7.92 -23.49 11.24
CA GLY A 209 -7.93 -22.47 10.18
C GLY A 209 -6.74 -21.49 10.14
N LYS A 210 -5.70 -21.65 10.98
CA LYS A 210 -4.52 -20.76 11.01
C LYS A 210 -3.16 -21.49 11.04
N SER A 211 -3.14 -22.74 10.59
CA SER A 211 -2.03 -23.68 10.78
C SER A 211 -0.87 -23.53 9.79
N GLU A 212 -1.01 -22.71 8.73
CA GLU A 212 -0.06 -22.69 7.62
C GLU A 212 0.99 -21.59 7.71
N CYS A 213 2.16 -21.86 7.11
CA CYS A 213 3.19 -20.87 6.89
C CYS A 213 2.60 -19.63 6.18
N PRO A 214 2.71 -18.42 6.74
CA PRO A 214 2.10 -17.21 6.17
C PRO A 214 2.69 -16.83 4.80
N HIS A 215 3.91 -17.25 4.51
CA HIS A 215 4.55 -17.05 3.21
C HIS A 215 3.96 -18.00 2.16
N CYS A 216 3.86 -19.29 2.48
CA CYS A 216 3.22 -20.28 1.61
C CYS A 216 1.75 -19.95 1.35
N LEU A 217 1.01 -19.55 2.39
CA LEU A 217 -0.40 -19.20 2.28
C LEU A 217 -0.62 -17.99 1.35
N LYS A 218 0.21 -16.95 1.46
CA LYS A 218 0.16 -15.80 0.54
C LYS A 218 0.41 -16.19 -0.91
N LEU A 219 1.36 -17.10 -1.16
CA LEU A 219 1.65 -17.61 -2.49
C LEU A 219 0.45 -18.40 -3.06
N VAL A 220 -0.12 -19.31 -2.27
CA VAL A 220 -1.29 -20.12 -2.69
C VAL A 220 -2.52 -19.25 -2.95
N ILE A 221 -2.82 -18.28 -2.08
CA ILE A 221 -3.93 -17.33 -2.29
C ILE A 221 -3.69 -16.49 -3.55
N GLY A 222 -2.46 -16.02 -3.75
CA GLY A 222 -2.07 -15.29 -4.96
C GLY A 222 -2.27 -16.12 -6.23
N GLN A 223 -1.80 -17.37 -6.24
CA GLN A 223 -1.94 -18.30 -7.37
C GLN A 223 -3.40 -18.64 -7.66
N ARG A 224 -4.21 -18.96 -6.64
CA ARG A 224 -5.65 -19.24 -6.82
C ARG A 224 -6.40 -18.03 -7.39
N ARG A 225 -6.06 -16.83 -6.94
CA ARG A 225 -6.63 -15.59 -7.47
C ARG A 225 -6.24 -15.38 -8.94
N ILE A 226 -4.97 -15.61 -9.31
CA ILE A 226 -4.50 -15.51 -10.69
C ILE A 226 -5.20 -16.55 -11.58
N ALA A 227 -5.29 -17.81 -11.15
CA ALA A 227 -5.99 -18.86 -11.87
C ALA A 227 -7.48 -18.53 -12.10
N SER A 228 -8.17 -17.99 -11.08
CA SER A 228 -9.55 -17.52 -11.21
C SER A 228 -9.68 -16.36 -12.19
N LEU A 229 -8.73 -15.42 -12.21
CA LEU A 229 -8.71 -14.30 -13.15
C LEU A 229 -8.45 -14.77 -14.58
N ILE A 230 -7.52 -15.72 -14.79
CA ILE A 230 -7.27 -16.32 -16.11
C ILE A 230 -8.51 -17.04 -16.62
N LYS A 231 -9.18 -17.83 -15.77
CA LYS A 231 -10.42 -18.53 -16.16
C LYS A 231 -11.54 -17.57 -16.61
N ARG A 232 -11.62 -16.37 -16.01
CA ARG A 232 -12.64 -15.37 -16.34
C ARG A 232 -12.24 -14.48 -17.52
N ASP A 233 -10.98 -14.03 -17.53
CA ASP A 233 -10.52 -12.94 -18.38
C ASP A 233 -9.63 -13.43 -19.53
N GLY A 234 -9.24 -14.71 -19.57
CA GLY A 234 -8.28 -15.29 -20.51
C GLY A 234 -6.82 -15.01 -20.13
N SER A 235 -5.91 -15.88 -20.57
CA SER A 235 -4.46 -15.69 -20.36
C SER A 235 -3.88 -14.61 -21.30
N LEU A 236 -2.68 -14.12 -21.02
CA LEU A 236 -1.97 -13.18 -21.89
C LEU A 236 -1.68 -13.82 -23.25
N ALA A 237 -1.33 -15.10 -23.27
CA ALA A 237 -1.13 -15.86 -24.50
C ALA A 237 -2.39 -15.89 -25.38
N GLU A 238 -3.57 -16.10 -24.77
CA GLU A 238 -4.85 -16.15 -25.49
C GLU A 238 -5.36 -14.77 -25.92
N ARG A 239 -5.23 -13.77 -25.04
CA ARG A 239 -5.87 -12.46 -25.23
C ARG A 239 -5.01 -11.45 -25.99
N SER A 240 -3.69 -11.63 -25.97
CA SER A 240 -2.76 -10.75 -26.69
C SER A 240 -1.55 -11.55 -27.20
N PRO A 241 -1.74 -12.45 -28.18
CA PRO A 241 -0.66 -13.27 -28.77
C PRO A 241 0.52 -12.43 -29.27
N GLU A 242 0.25 -11.22 -29.79
CA GLU A 242 1.25 -10.27 -30.30
C GLU A 242 2.14 -9.65 -29.20
N ILE A 243 1.62 -9.57 -27.97
CA ILE A 243 2.42 -9.16 -26.80
C ILE A 243 3.16 -10.39 -26.26
N ALA A 244 2.49 -11.54 -26.20
CA ALA A 244 3.08 -12.79 -25.75
C ALA A 244 4.26 -13.25 -26.62
N SER A 245 4.24 -13.00 -27.94
CA SER A 245 5.35 -13.31 -28.84
C SER A 245 6.62 -12.51 -28.56
N GLN A 246 6.49 -11.38 -27.85
CA GLN A 246 7.62 -10.55 -27.42
C GLN A 246 8.14 -10.95 -26.03
N TRP A 247 7.62 -12.03 -25.45
CA TRP A 247 8.13 -12.58 -24.19
C TRP A 247 9.58 -12.99 -24.38
N HIS A 248 10.45 -12.57 -23.46
CA HIS A 248 11.87 -12.89 -23.59
C HIS A 248 12.09 -14.40 -23.41
N PRO A 249 12.87 -15.08 -24.29
CA PRO A 249 13.00 -16.54 -24.29
C PRO A 249 13.65 -17.13 -23.02
N THR A 250 14.61 -16.44 -22.40
CA THR A 250 15.36 -16.99 -21.25
C THR A 250 15.26 -16.18 -19.95
N LYS A 251 15.13 -14.85 -20.01
CA LYS A 251 15.17 -13.97 -18.83
C LYS A 251 13.95 -14.00 -17.91
N ASN A 252 12.88 -14.69 -18.29
CA ASN A 252 11.69 -14.88 -17.45
C ASN A 252 11.72 -16.19 -16.65
N GLY A 253 12.83 -16.94 -16.69
CA GLY A 253 12.93 -18.23 -16.02
C GLY A 253 11.91 -19.23 -16.58
N THR A 254 11.23 -19.96 -15.71
CA THR A 254 10.22 -20.97 -16.09
C THR A 254 8.84 -20.36 -16.39
N HIS A 255 8.68 -19.04 -16.26
CA HIS A 255 7.37 -18.39 -16.41
C HIS A 255 6.98 -18.24 -17.88
N THR A 256 5.73 -18.59 -18.17
CA THR A 256 5.16 -18.50 -19.52
C THR A 256 4.05 -17.44 -19.59
N PRO A 257 3.78 -16.86 -20.78
CA PRO A 257 2.68 -15.92 -20.95
C PRO A 257 1.30 -16.48 -20.53
N SER A 258 1.10 -17.80 -20.58
CA SER A 258 -0.16 -18.45 -20.21
C SER A 258 -0.48 -18.36 -18.71
N GLU A 259 0.50 -18.06 -17.87
CA GLU A 259 0.36 -17.98 -16.40
C GLU A 259 -0.15 -16.62 -15.90
N PHE A 260 -0.35 -15.66 -16.79
CA PHE A 260 -0.70 -14.28 -16.41
C PHE A 260 -1.85 -13.75 -17.24
N THR A 261 -2.59 -12.78 -16.71
CA THR A 261 -3.57 -12.00 -17.48
C THR A 261 -2.93 -10.74 -18.06
N VAL A 262 -3.55 -10.15 -19.10
CA VAL A 262 -3.09 -8.88 -19.72
C VAL A 262 -3.00 -7.72 -18.72
N GLY A 263 -3.82 -7.74 -17.66
CA GLY A 263 -3.82 -6.72 -16.59
C GLY A 263 -2.81 -6.95 -15.47
N SER A 264 -1.97 -7.99 -15.56
CA SER A 264 -1.05 -8.38 -14.49
C SER A 264 0.00 -7.30 -14.21
N GLY A 265 0.26 -7.04 -12.93
CA GLY A 265 1.36 -6.19 -12.48
C GLY A 265 2.74 -6.88 -12.52
N TYR A 266 2.80 -8.16 -12.90
CA TYR A 266 4.05 -8.91 -13.01
C TYR A 266 4.99 -8.25 -14.02
N ARG A 267 6.25 -8.03 -13.62
CA ARG A 267 7.28 -7.45 -14.48
C ARG A 267 7.97 -8.57 -15.24
N ALA A 268 7.71 -8.65 -16.53
CA ALA A 268 8.39 -9.58 -17.42
C ALA A 268 9.50 -8.86 -18.20
N TRP A 269 10.51 -9.62 -18.60
CA TRP A 269 11.44 -9.26 -19.65
C TRP A 269 10.80 -9.48 -21.01
N TRP A 270 11.04 -8.52 -21.90
CA TRP A 270 10.52 -8.51 -23.26
C TRP A 270 11.66 -8.37 -24.24
N ARG A 271 11.51 -8.95 -25.43
CA ARG A 271 12.41 -8.78 -26.57
C ARG A 271 11.57 -8.46 -27.81
N CYS A 272 11.84 -7.34 -28.48
CA CYS A 272 11.15 -7.02 -29.74
C CYS A 272 11.85 -7.68 -30.93
N SER A 273 11.21 -7.64 -32.11
CA SER A 273 11.76 -8.10 -33.38
C SER A 273 13.11 -7.47 -33.73
N LYS A 274 13.36 -6.23 -33.30
CA LYS A 274 14.67 -5.54 -33.46
C LYS A 274 15.73 -5.97 -32.44
N GLY A 275 15.46 -6.98 -31.61
CA GLY A 275 16.38 -7.49 -30.60
C GLY A 275 16.53 -6.63 -29.34
N HIS A 276 15.81 -5.53 -29.22
CA HIS A 276 15.84 -4.71 -28.01
C HIS A 276 15.20 -5.44 -26.84
N GLU A 277 15.85 -5.38 -25.68
CA GLU A 277 15.37 -6.00 -24.45
C GLU A 277 15.02 -4.96 -23.40
N TRP A 278 13.90 -5.16 -22.69
CA TRP A 278 13.48 -4.29 -21.60
C TRP A 278 12.58 -5.02 -20.60
N CYS A 279 12.52 -4.53 -19.36
CA CYS A 279 11.71 -5.12 -18.28
C CYS A 279 10.64 -4.15 -17.80
N VAL A 280 9.36 -4.48 -17.99
CA VAL A 280 8.20 -3.68 -17.57
C VAL A 280 7.02 -4.57 -17.16
N PRO A 281 6.04 -4.05 -16.40
CA PRO A 281 4.82 -4.79 -16.08
C PRO A 281 4.02 -5.22 -17.32
N ILE A 282 3.39 -6.41 -17.29
CA ILE A 282 2.51 -6.90 -18.36
C ILE A 282 1.39 -5.88 -18.64
N SER A 283 0.77 -5.32 -17.60
CA SER A 283 -0.29 -4.31 -17.72
C SER A 283 0.14 -3.04 -18.47
N ALA A 284 1.43 -2.70 -18.46
CA ALA A 284 1.96 -1.56 -19.20
C ALA A 284 2.11 -1.84 -20.70
N ARG A 285 2.23 -3.12 -21.11
CA ARG A 285 2.39 -3.51 -22.51
C ARG A 285 1.17 -3.22 -23.38
N LYS A 286 -0.01 -3.10 -22.77
CA LYS A 286 -1.26 -2.74 -23.47
C LYS A 286 -1.17 -1.40 -24.21
N ASN A 287 -0.43 -0.44 -23.66
CA ASN A 287 -0.37 0.94 -24.18
C ASN A 287 1.04 1.38 -24.62
N HIS A 288 2.08 0.61 -24.29
CA HIS A 288 3.47 0.99 -24.53
C HIS A 288 4.27 -0.18 -25.14
N GLY A 289 4.85 0.05 -26.32
CA GLY A 289 5.72 -0.89 -27.02
C GLY A 289 7.18 -0.82 -26.55
N CYS A 290 8.10 -1.32 -27.39
CA CYS A 290 9.53 -1.22 -27.12
C CYS A 290 9.97 0.26 -26.98
N PRO A 291 10.54 0.67 -25.83
CA PRO A 291 10.94 2.05 -25.60
C PRO A 291 12.09 2.49 -26.52
N LYS A 292 12.85 1.54 -27.07
CA LYS A 292 13.94 1.79 -28.02
C LYS A 292 13.47 1.83 -29.48
N CYS A 293 12.27 1.33 -29.80
CA CYS A 293 11.71 1.38 -31.15
C CYS A 293 10.83 2.61 -31.40
N THR A 294 10.32 3.25 -30.35
CA THR A 294 9.58 4.52 -30.44
C THR A 294 10.56 5.68 -30.47
N TYR A 295 10.93 6.14 -31.67
CA TYR A 295 11.78 7.32 -31.82
C TYR A 295 11.01 8.59 -31.44
N GLN A 296 11.52 9.32 -30.46
CA GLN A 296 11.01 10.62 -30.02
C GLN A 296 11.72 11.80 -30.73
N THR A 297 12.43 11.56 -31.83
CA THR A 297 13.23 12.58 -32.54
C THR A 297 12.37 13.35 -33.54
N SER A 298 12.61 14.66 -33.68
CA SER A 298 11.89 15.50 -34.63
C SER A 298 12.58 15.53 -36.01
N GLN A 299 11.84 15.81 -37.08
CA GLN A 299 12.45 16.00 -38.41
C GLN A 299 13.45 17.16 -38.42
N LEU A 300 13.20 18.21 -37.63
CA LEU A 300 14.09 19.35 -37.51
C LEU A 300 15.40 18.99 -36.80
N GLU A 301 15.33 18.15 -35.76
CA GLU A 301 16.51 17.64 -35.04
C GLU A 301 17.43 16.82 -35.96
N ILE A 302 16.86 15.86 -36.70
CA ILE A 302 17.62 15.07 -37.69
C ILE A 302 18.25 16.01 -38.72
N ARG A 303 17.49 17.02 -39.18
CA ARG A 303 17.97 17.97 -40.19
C ARG A 303 19.18 18.76 -39.69
N ILE A 304 19.11 19.33 -38.49
CA ILE A 304 20.22 20.10 -37.92
C ILE A 304 21.44 19.20 -37.74
N TYR A 305 21.26 17.97 -37.25
CA TYR A 305 22.35 17.02 -37.09
C TYR A 305 23.08 16.75 -38.40
N VAL A 306 22.37 16.42 -39.49
CA VAL A 306 23.03 16.08 -40.76
C VAL A 306 23.70 17.27 -41.42
N GLU A 307 23.15 18.48 -41.32
CA GLU A 307 23.80 19.67 -41.88
C GLU A 307 25.03 20.07 -41.04
N LEU A 308 24.96 20.02 -39.71
CA LEU A 308 26.14 20.25 -38.85
C LEU A 308 27.23 19.22 -39.13
N LYS A 309 26.87 17.96 -39.42
CA LYS A 309 27.83 16.92 -39.82
C LYS A 309 28.52 17.19 -41.16
N SER A 310 27.95 18.04 -42.02
CA SER A 310 28.63 18.49 -43.26
C SER A 310 29.72 19.54 -42.99
N ILE A 311 29.66 20.21 -41.83
CA ILE A 311 30.52 21.34 -41.49
C ILE A 311 31.62 20.93 -40.51
N PHE A 312 31.27 20.13 -39.50
CA PHE A 312 32.14 19.74 -38.40
C PHE A 312 32.57 18.28 -38.50
N SER A 313 33.85 18.02 -38.22
CA SER A 313 34.46 16.68 -38.32
C SER A 313 33.87 15.67 -37.34
N LYS A 314 33.46 16.11 -36.14
CA LYS A 314 32.91 15.25 -35.08
C LYS A 314 31.62 15.83 -34.51
N VAL A 315 30.49 15.27 -34.95
CA VAL A 315 29.15 15.57 -34.44
C VAL A 315 28.53 14.30 -33.88
N MET A 316 28.10 14.33 -32.63
CA MET A 316 27.45 13.22 -31.95
C MET A 316 25.95 13.48 -31.84
N TRP A 317 25.13 12.46 -32.12
CA TRP A 317 23.67 12.55 -32.07
C TRP A 317 23.15 11.78 -30.85
N ARG A 318 22.27 12.43 -30.06
CA ARG A 318 21.61 11.88 -28.86
C ARG A 318 22.55 11.25 -27.85
N LYS A 319 23.70 11.90 -27.63
CA LYS A 319 24.74 11.37 -26.75
C LYS A 319 24.45 11.78 -25.30
N ARG A 320 24.72 10.86 -24.36
CA ARG A 320 24.82 11.22 -22.94
C ARG A 320 26.17 11.83 -22.65
N VAL A 321 26.18 13.09 -22.26
CA VAL A 321 27.35 13.87 -21.87
C VAL A 321 27.11 14.41 -20.46
N ALA A 322 28.10 14.32 -19.57
CA ALA A 322 27.95 14.65 -18.15
C ALA A 322 26.73 13.99 -17.47
N GLY A 323 26.43 12.73 -17.82
CA GLY A 323 25.30 11.98 -17.27
C GLY A 323 23.91 12.32 -17.82
N ARG A 324 23.76 13.36 -18.66
CA ARG A 324 22.48 13.74 -19.31
C ARG A 324 22.54 13.65 -20.84
N GLU A 325 21.43 13.31 -21.47
CA GLU A 325 21.30 13.26 -22.93
C GLU A 325 21.09 14.67 -23.49
N CYS A 326 21.81 15.03 -24.57
CA CYS A 326 21.52 16.17 -25.42
C CYS A 326 21.26 15.74 -26.87
N ASP A 327 20.50 16.53 -27.63
CA ASP A 327 20.10 16.16 -28.99
C ASP A 327 21.31 16.08 -29.92
N ILE A 328 22.17 17.10 -29.93
CA ILE A 328 23.38 17.14 -30.75
C ILE A 328 24.54 17.67 -29.91
N PHE A 329 25.73 17.08 -30.06
CA PHE A 329 26.93 17.50 -29.35
C PHE A 329 28.14 17.55 -30.29
N ILE A 330 28.91 18.64 -30.21
CA ILE A 330 30.18 18.84 -30.91
C ILE A 330 31.28 18.86 -29.85
N PRO A 331 31.98 17.72 -29.61
CA PRO A 331 32.91 17.60 -28.51
C PRO A 331 34.09 18.58 -28.57
N GLY A 332 34.61 18.84 -29.78
CA GLY A 332 35.76 19.74 -29.98
C GLY A 332 35.48 21.19 -29.56
N LEU A 333 34.22 21.59 -29.57
CA LEU A 333 33.77 22.95 -29.21
C LEU A 333 33.10 23.00 -27.84
N LYS A 334 32.97 21.86 -27.14
CA LYS A 334 32.14 21.70 -25.93
C LYS A 334 30.74 22.32 -26.10
N LEU A 335 30.18 22.20 -27.31
CA LEU A 335 28.92 22.84 -27.70
C LEU A 335 27.83 21.78 -27.88
N ALA A 336 26.73 21.93 -27.17
CA ALA A 336 25.55 21.07 -27.26
C ALA A 336 24.34 21.84 -27.78
N PHE A 337 23.41 21.13 -28.42
CA PHE A 337 22.17 21.69 -28.95
C PHE A 337 20.95 20.92 -28.45
N GLU A 338 19.85 21.64 -28.23
CA GLU A 338 18.49 21.10 -28.00
C GLU A 338 17.51 21.67 -29.02
N VAL A 339 16.59 20.83 -29.50
CA VAL A 339 15.53 21.23 -30.44
C VAL A 339 14.17 21.10 -29.75
N ASP A 340 13.70 22.21 -29.18
CA ASP A 340 12.54 22.24 -28.30
C ASP A 340 11.24 22.49 -29.07
N GLY A 341 10.54 21.41 -29.38
CA GLY A 341 9.20 21.48 -29.97
C GLY A 341 8.11 21.85 -28.95
N TYR A 342 7.24 22.81 -29.29
CA TYR A 342 6.17 23.30 -28.40
C TYR A 342 5.35 22.20 -27.67
N PRO A 343 4.85 21.12 -28.33
CA PRO A 343 4.04 20.11 -27.64
C PRO A 343 4.78 19.40 -26.50
N TRP A 344 6.10 19.28 -26.59
CA TRP A 344 6.94 18.56 -25.63
C TRP A 344 7.45 19.47 -24.50
N HIS A 345 7.59 20.78 -24.76
CA HIS A 345 8.21 21.75 -23.85
C HIS A 345 7.28 22.81 -23.25
N LYS A 346 6.00 22.90 -23.68
CA LYS A 346 5.05 23.95 -23.24
C LYS A 346 4.84 24.10 -21.72
N ASP A 347 5.18 23.09 -20.93
CA ASP A 347 5.05 23.09 -19.47
C ASP A 347 6.35 22.63 -18.78
N ARG A 348 7.51 22.81 -19.44
CA ARG A 348 8.81 22.28 -18.99
C ARG A 348 9.94 23.31 -18.85
N GLU A 349 9.62 24.60 -18.86
CA GLU A 349 10.62 25.67 -18.84
C GLU A 349 11.58 25.59 -17.65
N ASP A 350 11.10 25.25 -16.45
CA ASP A 350 11.95 25.09 -15.27
C ASP A 350 12.91 23.91 -15.41
N GLN A 351 12.45 22.78 -15.98
CA GLN A 351 13.31 21.63 -16.25
C GLN A 351 14.33 21.92 -17.37
N ASP A 352 13.93 22.71 -18.37
CA ASP A 352 14.82 23.17 -19.44
C ASP A 352 15.94 24.06 -18.88
N LYS A 353 15.62 25.03 -18.01
CA LYS A 353 16.60 25.88 -17.30
C LYS A 353 17.55 25.07 -16.41
N LEU A 354 17.03 24.06 -15.71
CA LEU A 354 17.82 23.10 -14.94
C LEU A 354 18.78 22.30 -15.83
N LYS A 355 18.37 21.98 -17.07
CA LYS A 355 19.23 21.31 -18.05
C LYS A 355 20.34 22.25 -18.54
N ASN A 356 20.03 23.53 -18.80
CA ASN A 356 21.03 24.56 -19.14
C ASN A 356 22.09 24.66 -18.03
N THR A 357 21.65 24.79 -16.78
CA THR A 357 22.53 24.86 -15.60
C THR A 357 23.40 23.62 -15.45
N HIS A 358 22.85 22.42 -15.70
CA HIS A 358 23.59 21.16 -15.63
C HIS A 358 24.73 21.11 -16.66
N PHE A 359 24.48 21.49 -17.91
CA PHE A 359 25.55 21.49 -18.92
C PHE A 359 26.58 22.58 -18.65
N TYR A 360 26.15 23.78 -18.27
CA TYR A 360 27.05 24.88 -17.93
C TYR A 360 28.03 24.53 -16.79
N THR A 361 27.52 23.92 -15.71
CA THR A 361 28.35 23.44 -14.58
C THR A 361 29.30 22.29 -14.94
N ASN A 362 29.13 21.67 -16.11
CA ASN A 362 30.01 20.65 -16.66
C ASN A 362 30.82 21.18 -17.86
N ASP A 363 31.01 22.50 -17.96
CA ASP A 363 31.84 23.16 -18.98
C ASP A 363 31.36 22.87 -20.41
N ILE A 364 30.03 22.85 -20.60
CA ILE A 364 29.38 22.63 -21.89
C ILE A 364 28.34 23.72 -22.11
N THR A 365 28.46 24.46 -23.21
CA THR A 365 27.46 25.46 -23.59
C THR A 365 26.30 24.80 -24.32
N LEU A 366 25.07 25.10 -23.90
CA LEU A 366 23.85 24.53 -24.48
C LEU A 366 23.08 25.60 -25.27
N VAL A 367 23.07 25.48 -26.60
CA VAL A 367 22.27 26.31 -27.50
C VAL A 367 20.92 25.65 -27.72
N ARG A 368 19.82 26.41 -27.61
CA ARG A 368 18.47 25.84 -27.75
C ARG A 368 17.74 26.43 -28.93
N LEU A 369 17.31 25.60 -29.87
CA LEU A 369 16.37 25.99 -30.90
C LEU A 369 14.95 25.79 -30.38
N ARG A 370 14.25 26.89 -30.09
CA ARG A 370 12.93 26.86 -29.42
C ARG A 370 11.80 27.26 -30.36
N ASP A 371 10.68 26.55 -30.32
CA ASP A 371 9.45 26.99 -30.99
C ASP A 371 9.01 28.36 -30.43
N GLU A 372 8.67 29.31 -31.28
CA GLU A 372 8.35 30.71 -30.91
C GLU A 372 7.24 30.86 -29.84
N ARG A 373 6.43 29.83 -29.65
CA ARG A 373 5.35 29.79 -28.65
C ARG A 373 5.82 29.44 -27.24
N LEU A 374 7.11 29.09 -27.07
CA LEU A 374 7.73 28.79 -25.79
C LEU A 374 8.39 30.05 -25.21
N GLY A 375 8.47 30.14 -23.88
CA GLY A 375 9.24 31.19 -23.21
C GLY A 375 10.76 30.98 -23.34
N THR A 376 11.50 32.04 -23.00
CA THR A 376 12.97 32.03 -22.91
C THR A 376 13.46 31.26 -21.67
N THR A 377 14.55 30.55 -21.85
CA THR A 377 15.27 29.74 -20.86
C THR A 377 16.71 30.20 -20.64
N GLY A 378 17.24 31.08 -21.49
CA GLY A 378 18.58 31.64 -21.35
C GLY A 378 19.00 32.50 -22.54
N GLU A 379 20.24 32.98 -22.50
CA GLU A 379 20.85 33.84 -23.52
C GLU A 379 21.10 33.14 -24.86
N TYR A 380 21.29 31.81 -24.84
CA TYR A 380 21.58 30.97 -26.02
C TYR A 380 20.33 30.38 -26.71
N ASP A 381 19.18 31.04 -26.54
CA ASP A 381 17.92 30.62 -27.16
C ASP A 381 17.75 31.23 -28.56
N ILE A 382 17.47 30.37 -29.54
CA ILE A 382 17.20 30.75 -30.93
C ILE A 382 15.79 30.31 -31.29
N PHE A 383 14.89 31.28 -31.50
CA PHE A 383 13.49 30.97 -31.82
C PHE A 383 13.28 30.62 -33.29
N TYR A 384 12.41 29.65 -33.56
CA TYR A 384 11.97 29.28 -34.92
C TYR A 384 10.44 29.17 -35.00
N ARG A 385 9.90 29.37 -36.22
CA ARG A 385 8.45 29.17 -36.49
C ARG A 385 8.20 27.82 -37.12
N LYS A 386 7.12 27.14 -36.73
CA LYS A 386 6.79 25.80 -37.26
C LYS A 386 6.61 25.74 -38.79
N LYS A 387 6.24 26.85 -39.43
CA LYS A 387 6.04 26.94 -40.89
C LYS A 387 7.29 27.41 -41.65
N GLU A 388 8.36 27.74 -40.93
CA GLU A 388 9.60 28.21 -41.52
C GLU A 388 10.34 27.06 -42.24
N SER A 389 11.06 27.37 -43.31
CA SER A 389 11.87 26.36 -44.00
C SER A 389 13.07 25.95 -43.13
N HIS A 390 13.45 24.67 -43.18
CA HIS A 390 14.61 24.19 -42.42
C HIS A 390 15.90 24.93 -42.77
N LEU A 391 16.07 25.33 -44.04
CA LEU A 391 17.24 26.09 -44.49
C LEU A 391 17.37 27.43 -43.76
N GLN A 392 16.27 28.18 -43.61
CA GLN A 392 16.29 29.46 -42.90
C GLN A 392 16.66 29.30 -41.43
N ILE A 393 16.16 28.24 -40.78
CA ILE A 393 16.48 27.91 -39.39
C ILE A 393 17.98 27.58 -39.24
N ILE A 394 18.54 26.77 -40.15
CA ILE A 394 19.96 26.39 -40.11
C ILE A 394 20.86 27.59 -40.39
N VAL A 395 20.53 28.42 -41.38
CA VAL A 395 21.30 29.64 -41.67
C VAL A 395 21.31 30.58 -40.45
N ARG A 396 20.17 30.74 -39.78
CA ARG A 396 20.08 31.53 -38.55
C ARG A 396 20.92 30.93 -37.42
N LEU A 397 20.85 29.61 -37.23
CA LEU A 397 21.67 28.89 -36.27
C LEU A 397 23.16 29.12 -36.52
N LEU A 398 23.61 28.92 -37.76
CA LEU A 398 25.02 29.06 -38.14
C LEU A 398 25.53 30.49 -37.98
N ASN A 399 24.75 31.49 -38.39
CA ASN A 399 25.10 32.90 -38.17
C ASN A 399 25.18 33.25 -36.70
N TYR A 400 24.24 32.76 -35.88
CA TYR A 400 24.24 32.97 -34.44
C TYR A 400 25.49 32.35 -33.81
N ILE A 401 25.75 31.06 -34.04
CA ILE A 401 26.91 30.41 -33.42
C ILE A 401 28.22 31.03 -33.91
N LYS A 402 28.34 31.38 -35.20
CA LYS A 402 29.54 32.03 -35.77
C LYS A 402 29.86 33.35 -35.05
N LYS A 403 28.83 34.08 -34.61
CA LYS A 403 28.98 35.35 -33.89
C LYS A 403 29.36 35.13 -32.42
N GLU A 404 28.72 34.18 -31.76
CA GLU A 404 28.80 34.03 -30.30
C GLU A 404 29.94 33.08 -29.84
N PHE A 405 30.53 32.30 -30.74
CA PHE A 405 31.57 31.31 -30.41
C PHE A 405 32.82 31.44 -31.29
N TYR A 406 33.97 31.05 -30.72
CA TYR A 406 35.23 30.96 -31.43
C TYR A 406 35.35 29.62 -32.18
N PHE A 407 35.74 29.69 -33.45
CA PHE A 407 35.98 28.53 -34.31
C PHE A 407 37.41 28.57 -34.85
N SER A 408 37.96 27.41 -35.17
CA SER A 408 39.23 27.34 -35.90
C SER A 408 39.08 27.93 -37.31
N ALA A 409 40.17 28.39 -37.91
CA ALA A 409 40.15 28.94 -39.27
C ALA A 409 39.52 27.98 -40.30
N SER A 410 39.73 26.67 -40.14
CA SER A 410 39.10 25.65 -40.99
C SER A 410 37.59 25.55 -40.76
N GLU A 411 37.12 25.59 -39.51
CA GLU A 411 35.69 25.53 -39.19
C GLU A 411 34.97 26.80 -39.65
N THR A 412 35.57 27.98 -39.44
CA THR A 412 35.05 29.25 -39.95
C THR A 412 34.88 29.21 -41.46
N LYS A 413 35.89 28.70 -42.19
CA LYS A 413 35.83 28.52 -43.65
C LYS A 413 34.69 27.57 -44.06
N ASN A 414 34.52 26.44 -43.38
CA ASN A 414 33.45 25.48 -43.68
C ASN A 414 32.05 26.08 -43.44
N ILE A 415 31.88 26.85 -42.36
CA ILE A 415 30.63 27.56 -42.07
C ILE A 415 30.34 28.58 -43.18
N ASP A 416 31.33 29.39 -43.58
CA ASP A 416 31.18 30.39 -44.62
C ASP A 416 30.87 29.79 -46.00
N GLU A 417 31.52 28.67 -46.32
CA GLU A 417 31.21 27.93 -47.54
C GLU A 417 29.76 27.42 -47.52
N TYR A 418 29.29 26.86 -46.41
CA TYR A 418 27.89 26.44 -46.27
C TYR A 418 26.92 27.61 -46.43
N LEU A 419 27.18 28.73 -45.74
CA LEU A 419 26.35 29.94 -45.80
C LEU A 419 26.30 30.54 -47.22
N SER A 420 27.41 30.50 -47.97
CA SER A 420 27.48 30.99 -49.35
C SER A 420 26.62 30.17 -50.32
N LYS A 421 26.53 28.84 -50.13
CA LYS A 421 25.77 27.93 -51.00
C LYS A 421 24.26 28.16 -50.94
N ARG A 422 23.75 28.72 -49.83
CA ARG A 422 22.30 28.98 -49.57
C ARG A 422 21.38 27.82 -49.96
N LYS A 423 21.84 26.57 -49.77
CA LYS A 423 21.06 25.36 -50.02
C LYS A 423 21.40 24.28 -49.01
N ILE A 424 20.46 23.36 -48.82
CA ILE A 424 20.66 22.14 -48.03
C ILE A 424 21.71 21.26 -48.70
N VAL A 425 22.66 20.72 -47.92
CA VAL A 425 23.83 19.98 -48.45
C VAL A 425 23.67 18.48 -48.28
N ASN A 426 23.10 18.02 -47.15
CA ASN A 426 23.04 16.59 -46.78
C ASN A 426 21.65 15.95 -46.94
N GLU A 427 21.00 16.17 -48.08
CA GLU A 427 19.64 15.67 -48.35
C GLU A 427 19.53 14.13 -48.36
N GLU A 428 20.51 13.43 -48.94
CA GLU A 428 20.48 11.97 -49.01
C GLU A 428 20.69 11.30 -47.65
N LEU A 429 21.60 11.84 -46.82
CA LEU A 429 21.78 11.36 -45.45
C LEU A 429 20.55 11.63 -44.59
N PHE A 430 19.90 12.78 -44.77
CA PHE A 430 18.63 13.10 -44.11
C PHE A 430 17.55 12.04 -44.42
N LYS A 431 17.33 11.75 -45.71
CA LYS A 431 16.34 10.75 -46.14
C LYS A 431 16.68 9.36 -45.60
N LYS A 432 17.95 8.97 -45.63
CA LYS A 432 18.41 7.68 -45.10
C LYS A 432 18.08 7.54 -43.61
N ILE A 433 18.47 8.52 -42.79
CA ILE A 433 18.19 8.49 -41.34
C ILE A 433 16.68 8.51 -41.09
N LEU A 434 15.91 9.32 -41.81
CA LEU A 434 14.46 9.39 -41.65
C LEU A 434 13.78 8.04 -41.96
N ASN A 435 14.24 7.34 -43.00
CA ASN A 435 13.77 6.00 -43.34
C ASN A 435 14.18 4.94 -42.31
N ASP A 436 15.40 5.02 -41.77
CA ASP A 436 15.89 4.07 -40.77
C ASP A 436 15.19 4.26 -39.41
N VAL A 437 14.97 5.52 -39.01
CA VAL A 437 14.23 5.91 -37.80
C VAL A 437 12.76 5.51 -37.91
N TRP A 438 12.16 5.59 -39.10
CA TRP A 438 10.73 5.26 -39.30
C TRP A 438 10.51 3.91 -39.99
N LYS A 439 11.46 2.97 -39.84
CA LYS A 439 11.31 1.61 -40.39
C LYS A 439 10.39 0.78 -39.50
N VAL A 440 9.17 0.60 -39.96
CA VAL A 440 8.24 -0.45 -39.51
C VAL A 440 8.67 -1.75 -40.19
N PRO A 441 8.67 -2.92 -39.50
CA PRO A 441 8.84 -4.22 -40.15
C PRO A 441 7.89 -4.34 -41.34
N GLU A 442 8.32 -4.92 -42.44
CA GLU A 442 7.58 -4.89 -43.70
C GLU A 442 6.20 -5.53 -43.54
N GLU A 443 6.16 -6.65 -42.83
CA GLU A 443 4.98 -7.41 -42.42
C GLU A 443 3.99 -6.62 -41.53
N GLU A 444 4.46 -5.57 -40.85
CA GLU A 444 3.65 -4.71 -39.99
C GLU A 444 3.23 -3.39 -40.67
N SER A 445 3.68 -3.17 -41.92
CA SER A 445 3.43 -1.93 -42.65
C SER A 445 2.02 -1.89 -43.26
N ILE A 446 1.50 -0.69 -43.50
CA ILE A 446 0.23 -0.51 -44.25
C ILE A 446 0.34 -1.10 -45.64
N ALA A 447 1.52 -0.97 -46.27
CA ALA A 447 1.74 -1.50 -47.61
C ALA A 447 1.49 -3.01 -47.69
N HIS A 448 1.92 -3.74 -46.66
CA HIS A 448 1.75 -5.19 -46.59
C HIS A 448 0.37 -5.59 -46.06
N LEU A 449 -0.07 -5.01 -44.95
CA LEU A 449 -1.32 -5.40 -44.29
C LEU A 449 -2.59 -4.90 -45.00
N PHE A 450 -2.48 -3.82 -45.77
CA PHE A 450 -3.60 -3.17 -46.45
C PHE A 450 -3.22 -2.71 -47.87
N PRO A 451 -2.91 -3.63 -48.80
CA PRO A 451 -2.46 -3.28 -50.16
C PRO A 451 -3.49 -2.44 -50.93
N ASP A 452 -4.79 -2.67 -50.72
CA ASP A 452 -5.85 -1.87 -51.37
C ASP A 452 -5.84 -0.39 -50.94
N LEU A 453 -5.42 -0.10 -49.71
CA LEU A 453 -5.32 1.27 -49.20
C LEU A 453 -4.15 2.02 -49.82
N VAL A 454 -3.12 1.31 -50.30
CA VAL A 454 -1.98 1.89 -51.01
C VAL A 454 -2.41 2.55 -52.31
N LEU A 455 -3.44 2.03 -52.98
CA LEU A 455 -4.01 2.61 -54.20
C LEU A 455 -4.64 3.99 -53.96
N ASP A 456 -5.13 4.23 -52.74
CA ASP A 456 -5.67 5.52 -52.35
C ASP A 456 -4.58 6.53 -51.91
N TRP A 457 -3.29 6.17 -51.97
CA TRP A 457 -2.20 7.04 -51.52
C TRP A 457 -1.80 8.07 -52.58
N ASP A 458 -1.80 9.36 -52.24
CA ASP A 458 -1.35 10.40 -53.17
C ASP A 458 0.18 10.53 -53.14
N TYR A 459 0.87 9.72 -53.95
CA TYR A 459 2.33 9.70 -54.04
C TYR A 459 2.95 11.07 -54.39
N LYS A 460 2.26 11.87 -55.21
CA LYS A 460 2.75 13.20 -55.62
C LYS A 460 2.74 14.17 -54.44
N LYS A 461 1.65 14.21 -53.67
CA LYS A 461 1.53 15.11 -52.50
C LYS A 461 2.21 14.58 -51.23
N ASN A 462 2.44 13.28 -51.15
CA ASN A 462 3.12 12.65 -50.01
C ASN A 462 4.63 12.52 -50.22
N SER A 463 5.13 12.66 -51.45
CA SER A 463 6.53 12.75 -51.85
C SER A 463 7.45 11.69 -51.20
N TYR A 464 7.94 11.94 -49.98
CA TYR A 464 8.86 11.08 -49.21
C TYR A 464 8.18 10.13 -48.22
N LEU A 465 6.88 10.27 -47.99
CA LEU A 465 6.12 9.39 -47.08
C LEU A 465 5.66 8.16 -47.87
N ALA A 466 6.38 7.05 -47.71
CA ALA A 466 6.04 5.78 -48.32
C ALA A 466 5.09 4.95 -47.42
N PRO A 467 4.05 4.29 -47.98
CA PRO A 467 3.14 3.44 -47.21
C PRO A 467 3.83 2.34 -46.38
N LYS A 468 4.98 1.84 -46.85
CA LYS A 468 5.80 0.83 -46.17
C LYS A 468 6.45 1.33 -44.86
N SER A 469 6.54 2.65 -44.67
CA SER A 469 7.18 3.26 -43.50
C SER A 469 6.22 3.51 -42.33
N PHE A 470 4.96 3.11 -42.45
CA PHE A 470 3.93 3.38 -41.44
C PHE A 470 3.15 2.14 -41.09
N SER A 471 2.82 1.98 -39.80
CA SER A 471 1.91 0.95 -39.33
C SER A 471 0.46 1.42 -39.43
N PRO A 472 -0.53 0.49 -39.47
CA PRO A 472 -1.95 0.84 -39.58
C PRO A 472 -2.47 1.73 -38.44
N GLY A 473 -1.83 1.71 -37.28
CA GLY A 473 -2.17 2.54 -36.12
C GLY A 473 -1.63 3.97 -36.16
N SER A 474 -0.84 4.33 -37.18
CA SER A 474 -0.15 5.62 -37.25
C SER A 474 -1.10 6.83 -37.23
N GLU A 475 -0.79 7.83 -36.40
CA GLU A 475 -1.52 9.09 -36.36
C GLU A 475 -1.06 10.12 -37.41
N VAL A 476 -0.06 9.76 -38.21
CA VAL A 476 0.51 10.64 -39.25
C VAL A 476 -0.58 10.98 -40.27
N SER A 477 -0.68 12.27 -40.61
CA SER A 477 -1.64 12.77 -41.61
C SER A 477 -1.00 12.84 -42.98
N VAL A 478 -1.55 12.08 -43.92
CA VAL A 478 -1.09 12.00 -45.32
C VAL A 478 -2.21 12.42 -46.27
N TYR A 479 -1.86 12.70 -47.52
CA TYR A 479 -2.82 12.95 -48.59
C TYR A 479 -3.30 11.63 -49.20
N TRP A 480 -4.61 11.51 -49.34
CA TRP A 480 -5.28 10.40 -49.98
C TRP A 480 -5.98 10.88 -51.24
N LYS A 481 -6.05 10.03 -52.24
CA LYS A 481 -6.72 10.23 -53.52
C LYS A 481 -7.70 9.08 -53.72
N CYS A 482 -8.96 9.38 -54.01
CA CYS A 482 -9.97 8.34 -54.18
C CYS A 482 -9.71 7.54 -55.45
N LYS A 483 -9.62 6.21 -55.35
CA LYS A 483 -9.55 5.34 -56.54
C LYS A 483 -10.75 5.48 -57.49
N ASN A 484 -11.95 5.77 -56.97
CA ASN A 484 -13.18 5.86 -57.78
C ASN A 484 -13.40 7.25 -58.39
N ASN A 485 -12.74 8.29 -57.89
CA ASN A 485 -12.83 9.65 -58.46
C ASN A 485 -11.52 10.41 -58.16
N PRO A 486 -10.58 10.50 -59.12
CA PRO A 486 -9.28 11.15 -58.94
C PRO A 486 -9.31 12.60 -58.47
N SER A 487 -10.43 13.32 -58.65
CA SER A 487 -10.61 14.69 -58.15
C SER A 487 -10.80 14.75 -56.63
N HIS A 488 -11.22 13.64 -56.00
CA HIS A 488 -11.40 13.54 -54.55
C HIS A 488 -10.07 13.33 -53.85
N VAL A 489 -9.41 14.44 -53.50
CA VAL A 489 -8.16 14.45 -52.73
C VAL A 489 -8.40 15.04 -51.35
N TRP A 490 -7.95 14.35 -50.29
CA TRP A 490 -8.05 14.87 -48.92
C TRP A 490 -6.85 14.52 -48.06
N LYS A 491 -6.55 15.40 -47.10
CA LYS A 491 -5.59 15.11 -46.02
C LYS A 491 -6.29 14.42 -44.86
N GLY A 492 -5.75 13.31 -44.37
CA GLY A 492 -6.31 12.54 -43.27
C GLY A 492 -5.29 11.65 -42.56
N LYS A 493 -5.54 11.35 -41.28
CA LYS A 493 -4.71 10.43 -40.48
C LYS A 493 -4.78 9.01 -41.02
N ILE A 494 -3.65 8.33 -41.05
CA ILE A 494 -3.53 6.93 -41.46
C ILE A 494 -4.47 6.01 -40.69
N ASN A 495 -4.43 6.05 -39.35
CA ASN A 495 -5.27 5.17 -38.52
C ASN A 495 -6.77 5.38 -38.71
N SER A 496 -7.15 6.61 -39.09
CA SER A 496 -8.53 6.98 -39.36
C SER A 496 -8.94 6.45 -40.72
N ARG A 497 -8.02 6.45 -41.70
CA ARG A 497 -8.24 5.83 -43.01
C ARG A 497 -8.38 4.32 -42.89
N VAL A 498 -7.50 3.64 -42.16
CA VAL A 498 -7.58 2.18 -41.94
C VAL A 498 -8.93 1.78 -41.32
N LYS A 499 -9.45 2.58 -40.37
CA LYS A 499 -10.76 2.34 -39.76
C LYS A 499 -11.97 2.73 -40.63
N SER A 500 -11.79 3.59 -41.63
CA SER A 500 -12.88 4.11 -42.45
C SER A 500 -12.87 3.56 -43.87
N LYS A 501 -13.93 2.83 -44.23
CA LYS A 501 -14.00 2.06 -45.47
C LYS A 501 -14.23 2.86 -46.77
N GLY A 502 -14.05 4.19 -46.81
CA GLY A 502 -14.41 4.92 -48.04
C GLY A 502 -14.02 6.38 -48.12
N CYS A 503 -13.97 6.90 -49.35
CA CYS A 503 -13.71 8.31 -49.64
C CYS A 503 -14.76 9.22 -48.94
N PRO A 504 -14.35 10.24 -48.18
CA PRO A 504 -15.27 11.10 -47.43
C PRO A 504 -16.18 11.94 -48.33
N PHE A 505 -15.79 12.19 -49.57
CA PHE A 505 -16.63 12.84 -50.57
C PHE A 505 -17.68 11.87 -51.11
N CYS A 506 -17.30 10.66 -51.52
CA CYS A 506 -18.24 9.63 -51.98
C CYS A 506 -19.26 9.22 -50.91
N SER A 507 -18.87 9.21 -49.63
CA SER A 507 -19.78 8.91 -48.53
C SER A 507 -20.65 10.12 -48.08
N GLY A 508 -20.60 11.24 -48.81
CA GLY A 508 -21.37 12.45 -48.50
C GLY A 508 -20.97 13.17 -47.20
N LYS A 509 -19.81 12.83 -46.60
CA LYS A 509 -19.30 13.45 -45.36
C LYS A 509 -18.57 14.77 -45.62
N ARG A 510 -18.04 14.96 -46.83
CA ARG A 510 -17.48 16.22 -47.33
C ARG A 510 -18.21 16.60 -48.62
N VAL A 511 -18.44 17.90 -48.81
CA VAL A 511 -19.06 18.41 -50.02
C VAL A 511 -18.06 18.42 -51.17
N SER A 512 -18.52 18.00 -52.34
CA SER A 512 -17.87 18.06 -53.65
C SER A 512 -18.93 18.44 -54.68
N VAL A 513 -18.48 18.82 -55.87
CA VAL A 513 -19.37 19.35 -56.92
C VAL A 513 -20.44 18.33 -57.32
N ASP A 514 -20.09 17.04 -57.29
CA ASP A 514 -20.92 15.88 -57.66
C ASP A 514 -21.88 15.41 -56.56
N ASN A 515 -21.74 15.86 -55.30
CA ASN A 515 -22.58 15.41 -54.18
C ASN A 515 -23.36 16.52 -53.45
N ALA A 516 -23.21 17.76 -53.91
CA ALA A 516 -23.87 18.93 -53.34
C ALA A 516 -25.40 18.86 -53.52
N LEU A 517 -26.15 19.44 -52.59
CA LEU A 517 -27.61 19.41 -52.58
C LEU A 517 -28.23 20.04 -53.83
N ASN A 518 -27.68 21.15 -54.31
CA ASN A 518 -28.17 21.79 -55.53
C ASN A 518 -27.90 20.97 -56.79
N THR A 519 -26.79 20.23 -56.82
CA THR A 519 -26.45 19.35 -57.95
C THR A 519 -27.40 18.14 -57.99
N LEU A 520 -27.62 17.47 -56.84
CA LEU A 520 -28.43 16.24 -56.78
C LEU A 520 -29.94 16.49 -56.65
N HIS A 521 -30.35 17.58 -56.01
CA HIS A 521 -31.76 17.93 -55.79
C HIS A 521 -32.05 19.42 -56.05
N PRO A 522 -32.01 19.88 -57.32
CA PRO A 522 -32.28 21.27 -57.69
C PRO A 522 -33.63 21.79 -57.16
N SER A 523 -34.68 20.95 -57.21
CA SER A 523 -36.04 21.30 -56.75
C SER A 523 -36.15 21.57 -55.24
N LEU A 524 -35.32 20.89 -54.44
CA LEU A 524 -35.22 21.16 -53.00
C LEU A 524 -34.35 22.40 -52.74
N ALA A 525 -33.28 22.61 -53.52
CA ALA A 525 -32.46 23.80 -53.42
C ALA A 525 -33.24 25.09 -53.73
N LEU A 526 -34.28 25.03 -54.58
CA LEU A 526 -35.21 26.15 -54.81
C LEU A 526 -36.05 26.49 -53.56
N GLN A 527 -36.31 25.52 -52.70
CA GLN A 527 -37.03 25.72 -51.43
C GLN A 527 -36.09 26.14 -50.30
N TRP A 528 -34.86 26.57 -50.60
CA TRP A 528 -33.92 27.07 -49.61
C TRP A 528 -34.25 28.51 -49.21
N ASP A 529 -34.30 28.79 -47.91
CA ASP A 529 -34.44 30.16 -47.43
C ASP A 529 -33.05 30.85 -47.42
N TYR A 530 -32.74 31.58 -48.48
CA TYR A 530 -31.43 32.21 -48.68
C TYR A 530 -31.13 33.32 -47.69
N GLU A 531 -32.14 33.95 -47.07
CA GLU A 531 -31.93 35.02 -46.10
C GLU A 531 -31.63 34.42 -44.72
N LYS A 532 -32.43 33.45 -44.29
CA LYS A 532 -32.29 32.85 -42.95
C LYS A 532 -31.12 31.88 -42.82
N ASN A 533 -30.56 31.40 -43.94
CA ASN A 533 -29.40 30.51 -43.93
C ASN A 533 -28.06 31.22 -44.19
N ARG A 534 -28.01 32.55 -44.40
CA ARG A 534 -26.74 33.23 -44.72
C ARG A 534 -25.68 32.97 -43.63
N PRO A 535 -24.41 32.73 -44.03
CA PRO A 535 -23.87 32.74 -45.40
C PRO A 535 -23.98 31.40 -46.17
N LEU A 536 -24.62 30.38 -45.59
CA LEU A 536 -24.60 29.00 -46.08
C LEU A 536 -25.45 28.80 -47.35
N LYS A 537 -24.84 28.26 -48.41
CA LYS A 537 -25.51 27.96 -49.69
C LYS A 537 -25.84 26.47 -49.85
N PRO A 538 -26.87 26.10 -50.66
CA PRO A 538 -27.15 24.70 -51.00
C PRO A 538 -25.95 23.95 -51.61
N SER A 539 -25.07 24.66 -52.34
CA SER A 539 -23.85 24.09 -52.92
C SER A 539 -22.77 23.70 -51.90
N GLU A 540 -22.91 24.10 -50.65
CA GLU A 540 -21.96 23.85 -49.57
C GLU A 540 -22.44 22.74 -48.62
N VAL A 541 -23.56 22.09 -48.95
CA VAL A 541 -24.19 21.07 -48.12
C VAL A 541 -24.47 19.83 -48.97
N THR A 542 -24.14 18.65 -48.47
CA THR A 542 -24.43 17.38 -49.16
C THR A 542 -25.90 17.00 -49.01
N ALA A 543 -26.47 16.31 -50.00
CA ALA A 543 -27.85 15.80 -49.95
C ALA A 543 -28.11 14.89 -48.73
N GLY A 544 -27.07 14.19 -48.26
CA GLY A 544 -27.10 13.32 -47.08
C GLY A 544 -26.94 14.02 -45.73
N SER A 545 -26.86 15.36 -45.69
CA SER A 545 -26.53 16.09 -44.46
C SER A 545 -27.66 16.09 -43.42
N SER A 546 -27.33 15.79 -42.16
CA SER A 546 -28.27 15.93 -41.03
C SER A 546 -28.43 17.38 -40.54
N LYS A 547 -27.70 18.35 -41.14
CA LYS A 547 -27.74 19.76 -40.77
C LYS A 547 -29.16 20.32 -40.94
N LYS A 548 -29.68 20.95 -39.88
CA LYS A 548 -30.98 21.64 -39.91
C LYS A 548 -30.81 23.03 -40.52
N VAL A 549 -31.52 23.27 -41.61
CA VAL A 549 -31.51 24.53 -42.36
C VAL A 549 -32.93 25.04 -42.52
N TRP A 550 -33.06 26.31 -42.85
CA TRP A 550 -34.35 26.93 -43.14
C TRP A 550 -34.79 26.62 -44.57
N TRP A 551 -36.01 26.14 -44.71
CA TRP A 551 -36.68 25.92 -45.98
C TRP A 551 -37.78 26.96 -46.13
N LYS A 552 -38.06 27.40 -47.35
CA LYS A 552 -39.13 28.33 -47.69
C LYS A 552 -40.12 27.62 -48.60
N CYS A 553 -41.39 27.61 -48.19
CA CYS A 553 -42.48 26.99 -48.94
C CYS A 553 -42.93 27.94 -50.06
N SER A 554 -43.60 27.42 -51.09
CA SER A 554 -44.31 28.25 -52.08
C SER A 554 -45.37 29.14 -51.43
N CYS A 555 -45.98 28.72 -50.31
CA CYS A 555 -46.91 29.54 -49.54
C CYS A 555 -46.24 30.65 -48.70
N GLY A 556 -44.91 30.81 -48.78
CA GLY A 556 -44.15 31.84 -48.08
C GLY A 556 -43.68 31.48 -46.67
N PHE A 557 -44.20 30.41 -46.06
CA PHE A 557 -43.81 29.98 -44.71
C PHE A 557 -42.40 29.36 -44.70
N SER A 558 -41.57 29.79 -43.74
CA SER A 558 -40.23 29.22 -43.54
C SER A 558 -40.15 28.33 -42.30
N TRP A 559 -39.50 27.17 -42.41
CA TRP A 559 -39.34 26.23 -41.29
C TRP A 559 -37.96 25.58 -41.25
N LYS A 560 -37.54 25.10 -40.07
CA LYS A 560 -36.27 24.36 -39.90
C LYS A 560 -36.48 22.86 -40.06
N ALA A 561 -35.76 22.24 -40.99
CA ALA A 561 -35.67 20.78 -41.13
C ALA A 561 -34.28 20.34 -41.58
N SER A 562 -33.92 19.08 -41.32
CA SER A 562 -32.64 18.54 -41.80
C SER A 562 -32.68 18.23 -43.30
N VAL A 563 -31.56 18.47 -44.00
CA VAL A 563 -31.43 18.22 -45.44
C VAL A 563 -31.74 16.78 -45.81
N TRP A 564 -31.10 15.82 -45.15
CA TRP A 564 -31.33 14.39 -45.38
C TRP A 564 -32.81 14.00 -45.21
N ARG A 565 -33.48 14.52 -44.18
CA ARG A 565 -34.89 14.19 -43.94
C ARG A 565 -35.78 14.76 -45.05
N ARG A 566 -35.45 15.94 -45.58
CA ARG A 566 -36.16 16.58 -46.70
C ARG A 566 -35.96 15.86 -48.03
N VAL A 567 -34.74 15.38 -48.27
CA VAL A 567 -34.42 14.51 -49.41
C VAL A 567 -35.21 13.19 -49.33
N GLN A 568 -35.28 12.56 -48.17
CA GLN A 568 -35.99 11.29 -47.97
C GLN A 568 -37.51 11.42 -48.01
N SER A 569 -38.08 12.51 -47.47
CA SER A 569 -39.53 12.65 -47.30
C SER A 569 -40.28 12.95 -48.59
N GLY A 570 -39.58 13.17 -49.71
CA GLY A 570 -40.17 13.75 -50.92
C GLY A 570 -40.75 15.14 -50.63
N ASN A 571 -41.35 15.76 -51.65
CA ASN A 571 -41.91 17.11 -51.64
C ASN A 571 -43.13 17.29 -50.72
N LYS A 572 -43.10 16.79 -49.48
CA LYS A 572 -44.18 16.98 -48.51
C LYS A 572 -44.29 18.45 -48.10
N GLU A 573 -45.51 18.94 -48.20
CA GLU A 573 -45.94 20.31 -47.95
C GLU A 573 -45.59 20.78 -46.52
N CYS A 574 -45.43 22.10 -46.34
CA CYS A 574 -45.13 22.67 -45.02
C CYS A 574 -46.28 22.46 -44.02
N LEU A 575 -46.00 22.60 -42.72
CA LEU A 575 -46.99 22.37 -41.66
C LEU A 575 -48.26 23.24 -41.82
N GLU A 576 -48.16 24.45 -42.39
CA GLU A 576 -49.35 25.27 -42.68
C GLU A 576 -50.20 24.73 -43.82
N CYS A 577 -49.59 24.29 -44.92
CA CYS A 577 -50.30 23.65 -46.03
C CYS A 577 -50.91 22.31 -45.58
N TYR A 578 -50.16 21.53 -44.81
CA TYR A 578 -50.63 20.28 -44.21
C TYR A 578 -51.81 20.50 -43.25
N ASN A 579 -51.77 21.55 -42.43
CA ASN A 579 -52.85 21.89 -41.50
C ASN A 579 -54.07 22.50 -42.20
N LYS A 580 -53.89 23.23 -43.32
CA LYS A 580 -55.00 23.68 -44.18
C LYS A 580 -55.73 22.49 -44.80
N ASN A 581 -55.00 21.47 -45.25
CA ASN A 581 -55.56 20.27 -45.88
C ASN A 581 -56.12 19.23 -44.87
N ASN A 582 -55.80 19.34 -43.57
CA ASN A 582 -56.25 18.42 -42.51
C ASN A 582 -57.08 19.11 -41.42
N ARG A 583 -58.02 20.00 -41.80
CA ARG A 583 -59.07 20.43 -40.87
C ARG A 583 -60.03 19.27 -40.58
N GLY A 584 -59.71 18.51 -39.54
CA GLY A 584 -60.60 17.51 -38.97
C GLY A 584 -59.94 16.15 -38.78
N LYS A 585 -59.04 16.03 -37.79
CA LYS A 585 -58.75 14.79 -37.02
C LYS A 585 -57.71 15.10 -35.93
N ASN A 586 -58.20 15.52 -34.77
CA ASN A 586 -57.41 15.78 -33.57
C ASN A 586 -56.91 14.48 -32.93
N GLY A 587 -55.63 14.15 -33.14
CA GLY A 587 -54.93 13.02 -32.52
C GLY A 587 -54.21 13.32 -31.20
N ILE A 588 -54.70 14.28 -30.38
CA ILE A 588 -54.04 14.66 -29.10
C ILE A 588 -54.89 14.36 -27.85
N ARG A 589 -56.16 13.95 -27.98
CA ARG A 589 -57.05 13.76 -26.81
C ARG A 589 -57.02 12.39 -26.13
N LYS A 590 -56.32 11.36 -26.64
CA LYS A 590 -56.50 9.97 -26.15
C LYS A 590 -55.53 9.50 -25.05
N ALA A 591 -54.53 10.28 -24.64
CA ALA A 591 -53.51 9.83 -23.67
C ALA A 591 -53.63 10.39 -22.24
N VAL A 592 -54.57 11.32 -21.97
CA VAL A 592 -54.74 11.95 -20.65
C VAL A 592 -55.80 11.24 -19.77
N LEU A 593 -56.69 10.45 -20.38
CA LEU A 593 -57.93 10.00 -19.72
C LEU A 593 -57.81 8.85 -18.71
N ASN A 594 -56.69 8.12 -18.62
CA ASN A 594 -56.60 6.95 -17.74
C ASN A 594 -55.65 7.07 -16.53
N LYS A 595 -54.91 8.19 -16.33
CA LYS A 595 -53.96 8.36 -15.20
C LYS A 595 -53.90 9.77 -14.59
N GLY A 596 -54.78 10.68 -14.98
CA GLY A 596 -54.74 12.10 -14.59
C GLY A 596 -53.55 12.86 -15.21
N SER A 597 -53.63 14.18 -15.28
CA SER A 597 -52.53 15.00 -15.82
C SER A 597 -51.41 15.18 -14.79
N PHE A 598 -50.24 15.63 -15.23
CA PHE A 598 -49.10 15.90 -14.35
C PHE A 598 -49.40 17.00 -13.33
N VAL A 599 -50.16 18.04 -13.72
CA VAL A 599 -50.54 19.11 -12.79
C VAL A 599 -51.49 18.62 -11.70
N ASP A 600 -52.38 17.69 -12.01
CA ASP A 600 -53.34 17.14 -11.03
C ASP A 600 -52.62 16.27 -9.99
N ASN A 601 -51.70 15.42 -10.45
CA ASN A 601 -51.00 14.45 -9.61
C ASN A 601 -49.77 15.04 -8.88
N SER A 602 -49.22 16.16 -9.36
CA SER A 602 -48.01 16.77 -8.79
C SER A 602 -48.05 18.30 -8.86
N PRO A 603 -49.06 18.94 -8.23
CA PRO A 603 -49.29 20.39 -8.33
C PRO A 603 -48.12 21.22 -7.78
N TYR A 604 -47.38 20.68 -6.80
CA TYR A 604 -46.20 21.32 -6.23
C TYR A 604 -45.02 21.38 -7.20
N LEU A 605 -44.80 20.35 -8.04
CA LEU A 605 -43.77 20.38 -9.08
C LEU A 605 -44.21 21.20 -10.29
N ALA A 606 -45.51 21.24 -10.60
CA ALA A 606 -46.04 22.08 -11.67
C ALA A 606 -45.77 23.58 -11.43
N LYS A 607 -45.68 24.04 -10.17
CA LYS A 607 -45.23 25.41 -9.83
C LYS A 607 -43.80 25.71 -10.26
N GLU A 608 -42.96 24.70 -10.45
CA GLU A 608 -41.59 24.83 -10.93
C GLU A 608 -41.49 24.71 -12.46
N TRP A 609 -42.61 24.71 -13.19
CA TRP A 609 -42.60 24.73 -14.64
C TRP A 609 -41.97 26.02 -15.15
N HIS A 610 -41.06 25.94 -16.11
CA HIS A 610 -40.43 27.15 -16.63
C HIS A 610 -41.45 27.99 -17.42
N PRO A 611 -41.58 29.31 -17.15
CA PRO A 611 -42.67 30.14 -17.69
C PRO A 611 -42.63 30.40 -19.22
N THR A 612 -41.49 30.17 -19.89
CA THR A 612 -41.28 30.57 -21.29
C THR A 612 -40.51 29.55 -22.14
N LYS A 613 -39.59 28.77 -21.54
CA LYS A 613 -38.71 27.84 -22.29
C LYS A 613 -39.39 26.56 -22.77
N ASN A 614 -40.62 26.28 -22.35
CA ASN A 614 -41.39 25.11 -22.79
C ASN A 614 -42.28 25.39 -24.01
N GLY A 615 -42.27 26.62 -24.55
CA GLY A 615 -43.10 27.00 -25.70
C GLY A 615 -44.59 26.86 -25.38
N SER A 616 -45.34 26.21 -26.27
CA SER A 616 -46.79 25.97 -26.11
C SER A 616 -47.15 24.74 -25.25
N LEU A 617 -46.16 24.02 -24.71
CA LEU A 617 -46.42 22.85 -23.85
C LEU A 617 -46.84 23.29 -22.44
N LEU A 618 -48.08 22.99 -22.09
CA LEU A 618 -48.63 23.22 -20.76
C LEU A 618 -48.46 21.98 -19.86
N PRO A 619 -48.26 22.15 -18.52
CA PRO A 619 -48.18 21.03 -17.57
C PRO A 619 -49.39 20.08 -17.62
N SER A 620 -50.58 20.60 -17.91
CA SER A 620 -51.84 19.85 -18.02
C SER A 620 -51.93 18.94 -19.24
N MET A 621 -51.05 19.12 -20.24
CA MET A 621 -51.06 18.33 -21.47
C MET A 621 -50.29 17.00 -21.35
N LEU A 622 -49.59 16.77 -20.23
CA LEU A 622 -48.66 15.65 -20.07
C LEU A 622 -49.01 14.82 -18.84
N SER A 623 -48.70 13.52 -18.87
CA SER A 623 -48.90 12.61 -17.73
C SER A 623 -47.64 12.43 -16.89
N CYS A 624 -47.78 11.97 -15.64
CA CYS A 624 -46.67 11.71 -14.71
C CYS A 624 -45.64 10.68 -15.20
N GLY A 625 -46.04 9.78 -16.10
CA GLY A 625 -45.15 8.77 -16.71
C GLY A 625 -44.36 9.29 -17.91
N SER A 626 -44.54 10.55 -18.31
CA SER A 626 -43.92 11.09 -19.52
C SER A 626 -42.39 11.19 -19.40
N SER A 627 -41.70 10.64 -20.39
CA SER A 627 -40.25 10.75 -20.57
C SER A 627 -39.82 12.04 -21.30
N ILE A 628 -40.77 12.90 -21.67
CA ILE A 628 -40.50 14.18 -22.34
C ILE A 628 -39.69 15.08 -21.41
N ASN A 629 -38.55 15.56 -21.91
CA ASN A 629 -37.71 16.54 -21.24
C ASN A 629 -38.32 17.94 -21.35
N VAL A 630 -38.55 18.57 -20.19
CA VAL A 630 -39.08 19.93 -20.09
C VAL A 630 -38.15 20.77 -19.23
N TRP A 631 -38.23 22.09 -19.40
CA TRP A 631 -37.51 23.06 -18.59
C TRP A 631 -38.24 23.30 -17.26
N TRP A 632 -37.47 23.29 -16.19
CA TRP A 632 -37.87 23.57 -14.82
C TRP A 632 -37.16 24.83 -14.33
N LYS A 633 -37.81 25.59 -13.46
CA LYS A 633 -37.25 26.75 -12.75
C LYS A 633 -37.55 26.63 -11.26
N CYS A 634 -36.51 26.61 -10.43
CA CYS A 634 -36.67 26.53 -8.98
C CYS A 634 -36.91 27.93 -8.40
N PRO A 635 -37.90 28.11 -7.49
CA PRO A 635 -38.17 29.41 -6.87
C PRO A 635 -37.08 29.88 -5.90
N LYS A 636 -36.14 29.01 -5.50
CA LYS A 636 -35.07 29.34 -4.53
C LYS A 636 -33.87 30.06 -5.15
N GLY A 637 -33.81 30.20 -6.47
CA GLY A 637 -32.71 30.89 -7.15
C GLY A 637 -33.01 31.17 -8.62
N ASP A 638 -32.75 32.40 -9.07
CA ASP A 638 -33.09 32.84 -10.42
C ASP A 638 -32.28 32.12 -11.51
N ASP A 639 -31.09 31.61 -11.18
CA ASP A 639 -30.20 30.84 -12.07
C ASP A 639 -30.46 29.32 -12.02
N HIS A 640 -31.43 28.87 -11.22
CA HIS A 640 -31.76 27.45 -11.06
C HIS A 640 -32.73 26.97 -12.14
N GLU A 641 -32.24 26.91 -13.38
CA GLU A 641 -33.01 26.44 -14.54
C GLU A 641 -32.39 25.16 -15.12
N TRP A 642 -33.17 24.12 -15.34
CA TRP A 642 -32.66 22.86 -15.91
C TRP A 642 -33.68 22.12 -16.75
N GLN A 643 -33.19 21.29 -17.67
CA GLN A 643 -34.01 20.30 -18.36
C GLN A 643 -33.98 18.96 -17.63
N ASN A 644 -35.14 18.33 -17.47
CA ASN A 644 -35.27 16.95 -17.06
C ASN A 644 -36.64 16.39 -17.48
N SER A 645 -36.79 15.07 -17.54
CA SER A 645 -38.08 14.45 -17.85
C SER A 645 -39.05 14.54 -16.67
N ILE A 646 -40.36 14.51 -16.95
CA ILE A 646 -41.40 14.54 -15.91
C ILE A 646 -41.24 13.34 -14.97
N VAL A 647 -41.07 12.13 -15.51
CA VAL A 647 -40.86 10.92 -14.70
C VAL A 647 -39.61 11.02 -13.81
N SER A 648 -38.50 11.59 -14.31
CA SER A 648 -37.28 11.78 -13.51
C SER A 648 -37.44 12.87 -12.45
N ARG A 649 -38.20 13.94 -12.74
CA ARG A 649 -38.49 15.01 -11.78
C ARG A 649 -39.30 14.49 -10.60
N ILE A 650 -40.28 13.62 -10.84
CA ILE A 650 -41.11 13.02 -9.78
C ILE A 650 -40.27 12.08 -8.91
N GLN A 651 -39.42 11.23 -9.52
CA GLN A 651 -38.53 10.34 -8.77
C GLN A 651 -37.47 11.11 -7.96
N HIS A 652 -37.07 12.29 -8.44
CA HIS A 652 -36.04 13.12 -7.82
C HIS A 652 -36.54 14.57 -7.66
N PRO A 653 -37.41 14.84 -6.66
CA PRO A 653 -38.13 16.11 -6.51
C PRO A 653 -37.26 17.27 -6.00
N THR A 654 -35.96 17.07 -5.76
CA THR A 654 -35.06 18.14 -5.31
C THR A 654 -34.43 18.92 -6.47
N CYS A 655 -34.34 20.24 -6.33
CA CYS A 655 -33.64 21.09 -7.30
C CYS A 655 -32.13 20.72 -7.34
N PRO A 656 -31.55 20.44 -8.51
CA PRO A 656 -30.17 19.98 -8.64
C PRO A 656 -29.12 21.02 -8.21
N TYR A 657 -29.47 22.31 -8.27
CA TYR A 657 -28.59 23.39 -7.82
C TYR A 657 -28.63 23.53 -6.28
N CYS A 658 -29.83 23.51 -5.69
CA CYS A 658 -30.01 23.56 -4.23
C CYS A 658 -29.34 22.38 -3.50
N CYS A 659 -29.42 21.17 -4.07
CA CYS A 659 -28.78 19.99 -3.50
C CYS A 659 -27.30 19.83 -3.87
N GLY A 660 -26.72 20.79 -4.62
CA GLY A 660 -25.30 20.82 -4.95
C GLY A 660 -24.85 19.83 -6.03
N LYS A 661 -25.79 19.26 -6.80
CA LYS A 661 -25.52 18.41 -7.97
C LYS A 661 -25.12 19.22 -9.22
N LYS A 662 -25.62 20.45 -9.34
CA LYS A 662 -25.23 21.44 -10.36
C LYS A 662 -24.65 22.69 -9.70
N VAL A 663 -23.73 23.36 -10.40
CA VAL A 663 -23.12 24.60 -9.93
C VAL A 663 -24.04 25.79 -10.16
N SER A 664 -24.20 26.61 -9.14
CA SER A 664 -24.84 27.93 -9.16
C SER A 664 -23.88 28.96 -8.56
N LEU A 665 -24.16 30.24 -8.78
CA LEU A 665 -23.32 31.31 -8.23
C LEU A 665 -23.17 31.16 -6.70
N LYS A 666 -24.27 30.89 -6.01
CA LYS A 666 -24.36 30.81 -4.54
C LYS A 666 -23.82 29.51 -3.93
N ASN A 667 -23.54 28.48 -4.74
CA ASN A 667 -23.02 27.19 -4.24
C ASN A 667 -21.61 26.85 -4.75
N SER A 668 -21.04 27.69 -5.62
CA SER A 668 -19.70 27.54 -6.16
C SER A 668 -18.63 27.63 -5.06
N LEU A 669 -17.49 26.97 -5.29
CA LEU A 669 -16.36 27.03 -4.37
C LEU A 669 -15.79 28.46 -4.27
N ALA A 670 -15.67 29.15 -5.40
CA ALA A 670 -15.20 30.52 -5.48
C ALA A 670 -16.03 31.46 -4.58
N TYR A 671 -17.35 31.34 -4.66
CA TYR A 671 -18.26 32.22 -3.93
C TYR A 671 -18.29 31.91 -2.43
N CYS A 672 -18.38 30.63 -2.06
CA CYS A 672 -18.49 30.25 -0.65
C CYS A 672 -17.16 30.26 0.11
N PHE A 673 -16.02 30.08 -0.58
CA PHE A 673 -14.69 29.96 0.04
C PHE A 673 -13.61 30.67 -0.81
N PRO A 674 -13.62 32.01 -0.87
CA PRO A 674 -12.69 32.78 -1.72
C PRO A 674 -11.21 32.52 -1.36
N ASN A 675 -10.87 32.45 -0.07
CA ASN A 675 -9.50 32.14 0.38
C ASN A 675 -9.05 30.74 -0.06
N LEU A 676 -9.97 29.78 -0.10
CA LEU A 676 -9.67 28.43 -0.58
C LEU A 676 -9.50 28.41 -2.09
N ALA A 677 -10.29 29.21 -2.81
CA ALA A 677 -10.17 29.36 -4.26
C ALA A 677 -8.85 29.99 -4.70
N GLN A 678 -8.19 30.79 -3.84
CA GLN A 678 -6.84 31.31 -4.10
C GLN A 678 -5.78 30.20 -4.12
N GLU A 679 -5.99 29.11 -3.38
CA GLU A 679 -5.11 27.93 -3.43
C GLU A 679 -5.40 27.01 -4.62
N TRP A 680 -6.33 27.37 -5.50
CA TRP A 680 -6.58 26.60 -6.70
C TRP A 680 -5.37 26.67 -7.63
N HIS A 681 -4.91 25.53 -8.11
CA HIS A 681 -3.74 25.53 -8.96
C HIS A 681 -4.04 26.28 -10.28
N PRO A 682 -3.20 27.25 -10.69
CA PRO A 682 -3.51 28.16 -11.81
C PRO A 682 -3.60 27.47 -13.17
N THR A 683 -2.80 26.43 -13.43
CA THR A 683 -2.70 25.80 -14.76
C THR A 683 -3.05 24.31 -14.84
N LYS A 684 -3.05 23.57 -13.73
CA LYS A 684 -3.23 22.09 -13.73
C LYS A 684 -4.69 21.63 -13.68
N ASN A 685 -5.64 22.55 -13.56
CA ASN A 685 -7.06 22.21 -13.52
C ASN A 685 -7.74 22.69 -14.80
N SER A 686 -8.55 21.83 -15.41
CA SER A 686 -9.38 22.18 -16.57
C SER A 686 -10.66 22.93 -16.20
N LEU A 687 -10.91 23.15 -14.90
CA LEU A 687 -12.09 23.81 -14.35
C LEU A 687 -11.65 24.89 -13.38
N SER A 688 -12.40 26.00 -13.35
CA SER A 688 -12.21 27.07 -12.38
C SER A 688 -12.96 26.79 -11.08
N PRO A 689 -12.58 27.46 -9.96
CA PRO A 689 -13.33 27.43 -8.71
C PRO A 689 -14.79 27.89 -8.82
N LYS A 690 -15.15 28.64 -9.88
CA LYS A 690 -16.53 29.10 -10.15
C LYS A 690 -17.40 27.99 -10.75
N GLU A 691 -16.78 26.99 -11.38
CA GLU A 691 -17.47 25.90 -12.11
C GLU A 691 -17.61 24.62 -11.27
N VAL A 692 -17.16 24.65 -10.01
CA VAL A 692 -17.26 23.52 -9.08
C VAL A 692 -18.04 23.90 -7.83
N THR A 693 -18.86 22.98 -7.33
CA THR A 693 -19.60 23.19 -6.08
C THR A 693 -18.68 23.02 -4.87
N LYS A 694 -18.96 23.73 -3.77
CA LYS A 694 -18.24 23.59 -2.49
C LYS A 694 -18.21 22.17 -1.90
N CYS A 695 -19.14 21.31 -2.34
CA CYS A 695 -19.28 19.93 -1.91
C CYS A 695 -18.84 18.91 -2.99
N SER A 696 -18.11 19.35 -4.01
CA SER A 696 -17.62 18.45 -5.06
C SER A 696 -16.64 17.39 -4.55
N GLY A 697 -16.88 16.13 -4.89
CA GLY A 697 -15.94 15.03 -4.68
C GLY A 697 -14.80 14.97 -5.71
N ARG A 698 -14.77 15.88 -6.69
CA ARG A 698 -13.74 15.89 -7.73
C ARG A 698 -12.38 16.21 -7.13
N LYS A 699 -11.38 15.41 -7.51
CA LYS A 699 -9.96 15.67 -7.25
C LYS A 699 -9.47 16.75 -8.19
N VAL A 700 -8.78 17.74 -7.62
CA VAL A 700 -8.23 18.89 -8.32
C VAL A 700 -6.87 19.21 -7.72
N TRP A 701 -6.05 19.91 -8.48
CA TRP A 701 -4.75 20.38 -8.06
C TRP A 701 -4.87 21.66 -7.23
N TRP A 702 -4.12 21.71 -6.15
CA TRP A 702 -4.00 22.85 -5.23
C TRP A 702 -2.55 23.32 -5.21
N LYS A 703 -2.34 24.61 -4.98
CA LYS A 703 -1.03 25.23 -4.76
C LYS A 703 -1.12 26.09 -3.50
N CYS A 704 -0.33 25.80 -2.48
CA CYS A 704 -0.34 26.59 -1.25
C CYS A 704 0.59 27.80 -1.39
N PRO A 705 0.51 28.79 -0.48
CA PRO A 705 1.39 29.97 -0.50
C PRO A 705 2.90 29.65 -0.47
N LYS A 706 3.29 28.50 0.10
CA LYS A 706 4.69 28.02 0.10
C LYS A 706 5.10 27.32 -1.20
N GLY A 707 4.28 27.39 -2.25
CA GLY A 707 4.57 26.83 -3.57
C GLY A 707 4.35 25.32 -3.70
N HIS A 708 3.96 24.60 -2.66
CA HIS A 708 3.71 23.16 -2.76
C HIS A 708 2.44 22.85 -3.55
N GLU A 709 2.53 21.85 -4.42
CA GLU A 709 1.44 21.43 -5.29
C GLU A 709 0.95 20.03 -4.92
N TRP A 710 -0.36 19.84 -4.73
CA TRP A 710 -0.92 18.53 -4.42
C TRP A 710 -2.32 18.36 -5.01
N GLU A 711 -2.70 17.11 -5.25
CA GLU A 711 -4.04 16.76 -5.70
C GLU A 711 -4.90 16.25 -4.52
N THR A 712 -6.09 16.81 -4.34
CA THR A 712 -7.09 16.28 -3.41
C THR A 712 -8.50 16.73 -3.79
N ALA A 713 -9.52 16.09 -3.21
CA ALA A 713 -10.92 16.44 -3.46
C ALA A 713 -11.29 17.81 -2.87
N VAL A 714 -12.16 18.57 -3.55
CA VAL A 714 -12.68 19.87 -3.07
C VAL A 714 -13.30 19.76 -1.68
N THR A 715 -14.14 18.74 -1.46
CA THR A 715 -14.71 18.44 -0.14
C THR A 715 -13.66 18.16 0.93
N ALA A 716 -12.60 17.42 0.59
CA ALA A 716 -11.55 17.06 1.54
C ALA A 716 -10.73 18.30 1.94
N ARG A 717 -10.37 19.14 0.96
CA ARG A 717 -9.66 20.41 1.20
C ARG A 717 -10.49 21.37 2.04
N ARG A 718 -11.80 21.47 1.77
CA ARG A 718 -12.76 22.29 2.55
C ARG A 718 -12.88 21.82 4.01
N LYS A 719 -12.86 20.50 4.26
CA LYS A 719 -12.94 19.90 5.61
C LYS A 719 -11.67 20.06 6.45
N GLY A 720 -10.65 20.79 5.97
CA GLY A 720 -9.43 21.08 6.74
C GLY A 720 -8.20 20.23 6.36
N ASN A 721 -8.29 19.35 5.36
CA ASN A 721 -7.10 18.67 4.84
C ASN A 721 -6.27 19.64 3.98
N GLY A 722 -5.39 20.40 4.61
CA GLY A 722 -4.48 21.33 3.96
C GLY A 722 -3.32 20.65 3.22
N CYS A 723 -2.31 21.46 2.87
CA CYS A 723 -1.13 21.00 2.16
C CYS A 723 -0.40 19.86 2.91
N PRO A 724 -0.20 18.68 2.30
CA PRO A 724 0.46 17.54 2.95
C PRO A 724 1.95 17.78 3.20
N PHE A 725 2.56 18.71 2.46
CA PHE A 725 3.96 19.10 2.65
C PHE A 725 4.10 20.07 3.83
N CYS A 726 3.27 21.12 3.90
CA CYS A 726 3.28 22.08 5.03
C CYS A 726 2.93 21.40 6.36
N SER A 727 2.00 20.45 6.36
CA SER A 727 1.64 19.67 7.55
C SER A 727 2.62 18.54 7.89
N GLY A 728 3.69 18.40 7.10
CA GLY A 728 4.75 17.41 7.33
C GLY A 728 4.37 15.96 7.05
N LYS A 729 3.24 15.70 6.40
CA LYS A 729 2.79 14.37 5.99
C LYS A 729 3.51 13.84 4.75
N LYS A 730 4.14 14.71 3.95
CA LYS A 730 4.99 14.36 2.79
C LYS A 730 6.26 15.19 2.77
N ALA A 731 7.37 14.60 2.32
CA ALA A 731 8.63 15.30 2.08
C ALA A 731 8.53 16.16 0.81
N SER A 732 9.17 17.33 0.80
CA SER A 732 9.29 18.18 -0.39
C SER A 732 10.63 17.95 -1.10
N SER A 733 10.81 18.55 -2.28
CA SER A 733 12.06 18.45 -3.04
C SER A 733 13.27 19.10 -2.36
N PHE A 734 13.05 20.00 -1.39
CA PHE A 734 14.10 20.73 -0.67
C PHE A 734 14.13 20.45 0.84
N ASP A 735 13.09 19.80 1.39
CA ASP A 735 13.00 19.42 2.80
C ASP A 735 12.73 17.91 2.91
N ASN A 736 13.73 17.14 2.51
CA ASN A 736 13.76 15.69 2.65
C ASN A 736 15.03 15.22 3.39
N PHE A 737 14.94 14.02 3.93
CA PHE A 737 15.93 13.40 4.80
C PHE A 737 17.28 13.18 4.12
N GLU A 738 17.27 12.83 2.84
CA GLU A 738 18.50 12.60 2.06
C GLU A 738 19.36 13.86 1.97
N LEU A 739 18.74 15.01 1.68
CA LEU A 739 19.44 16.29 1.59
C LEU A 739 19.88 16.82 2.96
N SER A 740 19.05 16.63 3.99
CA SER A 740 19.32 17.20 5.31
C SER A 740 20.34 16.39 6.11
N TYR A 741 20.44 15.08 5.88
CA TYR A 741 21.31 14.16 6.64
C TYR A 741 22.01 13.14 5.70
N PRO A 742 22.84 13.59 4.75
CA PRO A 742 23.44 12.73 3.73
C PRO A 742 24.25 11.56 4.31
N GLU A 743 25.02 11.81 5.38
CA GLU A 743 25.84 10.76 6.01
C GLU A 743 25.00 9.69 6.71
N ILE A 744 23.86 10.06 7.29
CA ILE A 744 22.92 9.10 7.90
C ILE A 744 22.16 8.36 6.78
N ALA A 745 21.84 9.04 5.69
CA ALA A 745 21.18 8.44 4.52
C ALA A 745 22.03 7.36 3.84
N LYS A 746 23.38 7.44 3.90
CA LYS A 746 24.28 6.36 3.45
C LYS A 746 24.09 5.06 4.23
N GLU A 747 23.64 5.12 5.48
CA GLU A 747 23.33 3.94 6.29
C GLU A 747 21.94 3.35 6.00
N TRP A 748 21.24 3.82 4.97
CA TRP A 748 19.97 3.25 4.55
C TRP A 748 20.16 1.83 4.01
N HIS A 749 19.35 0.88 4.48
CA HIS A 749 19.51 -0.50 4.02
C HIS A 749 19.08 -0.64 2.54
N PRO A 750 19.91 -1.23 1.64
CA PRO A 750 19.69 -1.20 0.19
C PRO A 750 18.47 -2.02 -0.28
N ILE A 751 18.14 -3.13 0.39
CA ILE A 751 17.08 -4.06 -0.05
C ILE A 751 15.85 -4.07 0.87
N LYS A 752 16.03 -4.06 2.20
CA LYS A 752 14.94 -4.26 3.18
C LYS A 752 13.88 -3.17 3.20
N ASN A 753 14.16 -1.98 2.64
CA ASN A 753 13.21 -0.86 2.58
C ASN A 753 12.37 -0.84 1.29
N GLY A 754 12.52 -1.82 0.40
CA GLY A 754 11.74 -1.90 -0.84
C GLY A 754 11.94 -0.69 -1.74
N ALA A 755 10.84 -0.11 -2.25
CA ALA A 755 10.86 1.05 -3.14
C ALA A 755 11.03 2.41 -2.44
N SER A 756 11.14 2.42 -1.11
CA SER A 756 11.26 3.64 -0.32
C SER A 756 12.71 4.11 -0.24
N THR A 757 12.97 5.32 -0.76
CA THR A 757 14.29 5.98 -0.70
C THR A 757 14.36 7.01 0.43
N PRO A 758 15.55 7.38 0.92
CA PRO A 758 15.74 8.44 1.91
C PRO A 758 15.01 9.75 1.54
N SER A 759 15.06 10.17 0.28
CA SER A 759 14.38 11.36 -0.25
C SER A 759 12.85 11.36 -0.14
N CYS A 760 12.21 10.21 0.09
CA CYS A 760 10.77 10.13 0.27
C CYS A 760 10.30 10.63 1.65
N PHE A 761 11.21 10.82 2.60
CA PHE A 761 10.88 11.07 4.01
C PHE A 761 11.47 12.37 4.53
N ARG A 762 10.84 12.95 5.57
CA ARG A 762 11.41 14.07 6.32
C ARG A 762 12.33 13.56 7.44
N PRO A 763 13.33 14.35 7.88
CA PRO A 763 14.24 13.97 8.96
C PRO A 763 13.59 13.59 10.30
N ASN A 764 12.43 14.17 10.62
CA ASN A 764 11.69 13.93 11.86
C ASN A 764 10.59 12.87 11.72
N SER A 765 10.62 12.08 10.65
CA SER A 765 9.62 11.04 10.39
C SER A 765 9.69 9.91 11.43
N ASN A 766 8.55 9.57 12.02
CA ASN A 766 8.42 8.41 12.92
C ASN A 766 8.34 7.06 12.18
N VAL A 767 8.39 7.06 10.84
CA VAL A 767 8.42 5.83 10.04
C VAL A 767 9.68 5.03 10.37
N LYS A 768 9.48 3.76 10.72
CA LYS A 768 10.55 2.80 10.96
C LYS A 768 11.07 2.25 9.64
N VAL A 769 12.38 2.27 9.48
CA VAL A 769 13.08 1.75 8.30
C VAL A 769 14.29 0.95 8.76
N TRP A 770 14.79 0.10 7.88
CA TRP A 770 15.99 -0.68 8.09
C TRP A 770 17.24 0.14 7.79
N TRP A 771 18.22 0.01 8.67
CA TRP A 771 19.53 0.64 8.59
C TRP A 771 20.62 -0.42 8.55
N LEU A 772 21.72 -0.09 7.89
CA LEU A 772 22.92 -0.90 7.74
C LEU A 772 24.10 -0.12 8.33
N CYS A 773 24.86 -0.73 9.24
CA CYS A 773 25.94 -0.01 9.91
C CYS A 773 27.10 0.22 8.97
N SER A 774 27.60 1.45 8.94
CA SER A 774 28.81 1.85 8.22
C SER A 774 30.08 1.14 8.70
N LYS A 775 30.13 0.71 9.98
CA LYS A 775 31.31 0.05 10.58
C LYS A 775 31.32 -1.47 10.44
N ASN A 776 30.15 -2.10 10.28
CA ASN A 776 30.04 -3.56 10.20
C ASN A 776 28.78 -3.94 9.41
N ALA A 777 28.95 -4.56 8.25
CA ALA A 777 27.87 -4.92 7.35
C ALA A 777 26.90 -5.99 7.89
N GLU A 778 27.26 -6.73 8.94
CA GLU A 778 26.35 -7.67 9.61
C GLU A 778 25.33 -6.94 10.51
N HIS A 779 25.66 -5.72 10.94
CA HIS A 779 24.81 -4.95 11.84
C HIS A 779 23.69 -4.25 11.06
N MET A 780 22.54 -4.91 11.00
CA MET A 780 21.31 -4.35 10.45
C MET A 780 20.23 -4.21 11.52
N TRP A 781 19.57 -3.05 11.58
CA TRP A 781 18.52 -2.81 12.57
C TRP A 781 17.41 -1.94 12.02
N GLU A 782 16.22 -2.11 12.60
CA GLU A 782 15.07 -1.26 12.31
C GLU A 782 14.90 -0.20 13.41
N THR A 783 14.79 1.07 13.02
CA THR A 783 14.39 2.17 13.91
C THR A 783 13.80 3.32 13.10
N SER A 784 13.20 4.32 13.77
CA SER A 784 12.62 5.48 13.07
C SER A 784 13.68 6.47 12.60
N ILE A 785 13.39 7.14 11.48
CA ILE A 785 14.23 8.21 10.91
C ILE A 785 14.44 9.32 11.95
N ALA A 786 13.38 9.73 12.64
CA ALA A 786 13.42 10.71 13.73
C ALA A 786 14.36 10.31 14.89
N SER A 787 14.53 9.00 15.15
CA SER A 787 15.46 8.55 16.19
C SER A 787 16.90 8.61 15.68
N ARG A 788 17.15 8.26 14.42
CA ARG A 788 18.47 8.34 13.81
C ARG A 788 19.00 9.78 13.78
N THR A 789 18.16 10.72 13.36
CA THR A 789 18.52 12.13 13.25
C THR A 789 18.77 12.80 14.61
N ARG A 790 18.14 12.31 15.69
CA ARG A 790 18.44 12.70 17.09
C ARG A 790 19.71 12.06 17.68
N GLY A 791 20.53 11.39 16.87
CA GLY A 791 21.83 10.86 17.30
C GLY A 791 21.83 9.41 17.78
N THR A 792 20.77 8.62 17.55
CA THR A 792 20.86 7.17 17.82
C THR A 792 21.61 6.45 16.68
N GLY A 793 22.82 5.98 16.99
CA GLY A 793 23.65 5.18 16.09
C GLY A 793 23.30 3.69 16.09
N CYS A 794 24.21 2.88 15.54
CA CYS A 794 24.07 1.42 15.50
C CYS A 794 23.95 0.82 16.92
N PRO A 795 22.86 0.11 17.25
CA PRO A 795 22.63 -0.43 18.59
C PRO A 795 23.56 -1.60 18.93
N PHE A 796 24.13 -2.27 17.94
CA PHE A 796 25.12 -3.33 18.13
C PHE A 796 26.47 -2.74 18.52
N CYS A 797 26.96 -1.75 17.77
CA CYS A 797 28.20 -1.03 18.09
C CYS A 797 28.14 -0.32 19.46
N ALA A 798 26.96 0.18 19.84
CA ALA A 798 26.73 0.79 21.15
C ALA A 798 26.56 -0.23 22.30
N GLY A 799 26.69 -1.54 22.04
CA GLY A 799 26.53 -2.61 23.03
C GLY A 799 25.11 -2.77 23.59
N LYS A 800 24.10 -2.20 22.91
CA LYS A 800 22.68 -2.26 23.29
C LYS A 800 21.96 -3.49 22.72
N LYS A 801 22.48 -4.08 21.65
CA LYS A 801 22.02 -5.36 21.07
C LYS A 801 23.18 -6.35 20.99
N THR A 802 22.86 -7.64 21.10
CA THR A 802 23.84 -8.72 20.95
C THR A 802 24.28 -8.90 19.51
N SER A 803 25.56 -9.19 19.30
CA SER A 803 26.12 -9.68 18.04
C SER A 803 26.91 -10.99 18.30
N SER A 804 27.36 -11.63 17.22
CA SER A 804 28.27 -12.78 17.27
C SER A 804 29.52 -12.49 18.11
N SER A 805 30.05 -11.27 18.00
CA SER A 805 31.24 -10.79 18.70
C SER A 805 30.97 -10.06 20.03
N TYR A 806 29.72 -9.69 20.33
CA TYR A 806 29.37 -8.92 21.53
C TYR A 806 28.12 -9.48 22.23
N ASN A 807 28.34 -10.41 23.16
CA ASN A 807 27.33 -10.99 24.04
C ASN A 807 27.99 -11.42 25.37
N LEU A 808 27.20 -11.72 26.41
CA LEU A 808 27.72 -12.03 27.75
C LEU A 808 28.64 -13.26 27.74
N ALA A 809 28.33 -14.28 26.93
CA ALA A 809 29.16 -15.48 26.81
C ALA A 809 30.57 -15.19 26.29
N VAL A 810 30.67 -14.32 25.30
CA VAL A 810 31.95 -13.95 24.66
C VAL A 810 32.72 -12.94 25.52
N ILE A 811 32.03 -11.92 26.06
CA ILE A 811 32.69 -10.83 26.78
C ILE A 811 33.05 -11.22 28.22
N ASN A 812 32.20 -12.01 28.90
CA ASN A 812 32.44 -12.49 30.27
C ASN A 812 32.24 -14.02 30.37
N PRO A 813 33.20 -14.82 29.88
CA PRO A 813 33.12 -16.28 29.96
C PRO A 813 33.02 -16.81 31.39
N SER A 814 33.76 -16.21 32.33
CA SER A 814 33.74 -16.58 33.74
C SER A 814 32.37 -16.37 34.38
N LEU A 815 31.72 -15.23 34.14
CA LEU A 815 30.35 -15.02 34.61
C LEU A 815 29.36 -15.99 33.97
N SER A 816 29.59 -16.36 32.71
CA SER A 816 28.73 -17.33 32.04
C SER A 816 28.78 -18.72 32.68
N SER A 817 29.89 -19.08 33.33
CA SER A 817 29.98 -20.32 34.14
C SER A 817 29.16 -20.26 35.44
N GLU A 818 28.86 -19.06 35.95
CA GLU A 818 27.98 -18.86 37.11
C GLU A 818 26.49 -18.76 36.73
N TRP A 819 26.14 -19.02 35.47
CA TRP A 819 24.75 -18.96 35.00
C TRP A 819 23.94 -20.18 35.46
N ASN A 820 22.79 -19.97 36.09
CA ASN A 820 21.91 -21.07 36.48
C ASN A 820 21.00 -21.48 35.31
N TYR A 821 21.42 -22.49 34.54
CA TYR A 821 20.71 -22.95 33.32
C TYR A 821 19.36 -23.60 33.63
N GLN A 822 19.20 -24.20 34.81
CA GLN A 822 17.96 -24.85 35.25
C GLN A 822 16.86 -23.83 35.55
N LYS A 823 17.22 -22.64 36.04
CA LYS A 823 16.24 -21.58 36.35
C LYS A 823 16.09 -20.54 35.24
N ASN A 824 17.10 -20.36 34.39
CA ASN A 824 17.06 -19.44 33.25
C ASN A 824 16.70 -20.15 31.92
N ILE A 825 15.72 -21.05 31.94
CA ILE A 825 15.39 -21.95 30.82
C ILE A 825 15.10 -21.21 29.49
N SER A 826 14.59 -19.98 29.58
CA SER A 826 14.18 -19.19 28.41
C SER A 826 15.19 -18.13 27.95
N ILE A 827 16.41 -18.09 28.50
CA ILE A 827 17.38 -17.05 28.18
C ILE A 827 18.83 -17.52 28.38
N SER A 828 19.66 -17.36 27.34
CA SER A 828 21.07 -17.79 27.33
C SER A 828 22.05 -16.60 27.47
N PRO A 829 23.26 -16.82 28.02
CA PRO A 829 24.35 -15.84 27.99
C PRO A 829 24.71 -15.32 26.58
N ARG A 830 24.43 -16.08 25.52
CA ARG A 830 24.66 -15.63 24.13
C ARG A 830 23.59 -14.64 23.61
N GLU A 831 22.45 -14.55 24.29
CA GLU A 831 21.29 -13.74 23.89
C GLU A 831 21.16 -12.43 24.69
N VAL A 832 22.12 -12.17 25.57
CA VAL A 832 22.15 -10.99 26.44
C VAL A 832 23.49 -10.27 26.33
N THR A 833 23.47 -8.94 26.44
CA THR A 833 24.70 -8.15 26.53
C THR A 833 25.16 -8.05 27.99
N PRO A 834 26.46 -7.85 28.25
CA PRO A 834 26.99 -7.64 29.60
C PRO A 834 26.32 -6.49 30.36
N ASN A 835 25.87 -5.46 29.64
CA ASN A 835 25.21 -4.29 30.21
C ASN A 835 23.69 -4.47 30.41
N SER A 836 23.15 -5.67 30.22
CA SER A 836 21.71 -5.92 30.31
C SER A 836 21.18 -5.70 31.74
N GLY A 837 20.08 -4.95 31.85
CA GLY A 837 19.35 -4.78 33.11
C GLY A 837 18.47 -5.98 33.49
N LYS A 838 18.42 -7.04 32.67
CA LYS A 838 17.61 -8.23 32.97
C LYS A 838 18.12 -8.92 34.23
N LYS A 839 17.22 -9.26 35.13
CA LYS A 839 17.48 -10.14 36.27
C LYS A 839 17.43 -11.60 35.82
N VAL A 840 18.41 -12.36 36.26
CA VAL A 840 18.55 -13.79 35.96
C VAL A 840 19.10 -14.49 37.21
N TRP A 841 18.93 -15.80 37.26
CA TRP A 841 19.45 -16.64 38.33
C TRP A 841 20.91 -16.97 38.11
N TRP A 842 21.71 -16.85 39.16
CA TRP A 842 23.13 -17.19 39.18
C TRP A 842 23.36 -18.29 40.20
N GLN A 843 24.39 -19.09 39.96
CA GLN A 843 24.87 -20.12 40.87
C GLN A 843 26.39 -19.98 40.99
N CYS A 844 26.90 -19.78 42.20
CA CYS A 844 28.34 -19.71 42.42
C CYS A 844 28.94 -21.11 42.64
N SER A 845 30.28 -21.20 42.65
CA SER A 845 31.02 -22.44 42.91
C SER A 845 30.71 -23.10 44.26
N MET A 846 30.27 -22.32 45.26
CA MET A 846 29.83 -22.82 46.57
C MET A 846 28.38 -23.34 46.57
N GLY A 847 27.73 -23.40 45.40
CA GLY A 847 26.37 -23.90 45.23
C GLY A 847 25.25 -22.92 45.60
N HIS A 848 25.55 -21.70 46.06
CA HIS A 848 24.53 -20.71 46.37
C HIS A 848 23.84 -20.19 45.11
N GLU A 849 22.52 -20.09 45.16
CA GLU A 849 21.71 -19.55 44.08
C GLU A 849 21.08 -18.21 44.47
N TRP A 850 21.12 -17.22 43.58
CA TRP A 850 20.45 -15.93 43.81
C TRP A 850 20.08 -15.24 42.49
N GLU A 851 19.16 -14.28 42.57
CA GLU A 851 18.78 -13.45 41.43
C GLU A 851 19.54 -12.12 41.45
N ALA A 852 20.14 -11.74 40.31
CA ALA A 852 20.79 -10.44 40.14
C ALA A 852 20.72 -9.99 38.68
N THR A 853 20.82 -8.67 38.45
CA THR A 853 20.91 -8.14 37.08
C THR A 853 22.26 -8.47 36.45
N ILE A 854 22.25 -8.76 35.15
CA ILE A 854 23.46 -9.09 34.38
C ILE A 854 24.50 -7.96 34.45
N ASN A 855 24.08 -6.70 34.31
CA ASN A 855 24.95 -5.53 34.43
C ASN A 855 25.65 -5.46 35.81
N ASN A 856 24.94 -5.73 36.90
CA ASN A 856 25.55 -5.70 38.24
C ASN A 856 26.61 -6.80 38.40
N ARG A 857 26.36 -7.96 37.81
CA ARG A 857 27.29 -9.08 37.79
C ARG A 857 28.50 -8.80 36.93
N ALA A 858 28.30 -8.26 35.72
CA ALA A 858 29.36 -7.80 34.82
C ALA A 858 30.26 -6.73 35.45
N LYS A 859 29.72 -5.88 36.34
CA LYS A 859 30.48 -4.91 37.13
C LYS A 859 31.20 -5.49 38.36
N GLY A 860 31.26 -6.81 38.51
CA GLY A 860 32.01 -7.50 39.57
C GLY A 860 31.26 -7.71 40.88
N ARG A 861 29.93 -7.51 40.95
CA ARG A 861 29.18 -7.84 42.18
C ARG A 861 29.01 -9.35 42.33
N GLY A 862 29.82 -9.95 43.20
CA GLY A 862 29.82 -11.39 43.51
C GLY A 862 28.56 -11.92 44.23
N CYS A 863 28.61 -13.18 44.64
CA CYS A 863 27.52 -13.83 45.38
C CYS A 863 27.28 -13.10 46.74
N PRO A 864 26.07 -12.60 47.01
CA PRO A 864 25.78 -11.88 48.26
C PRO A 864 25.84 -12.79 49.49
N ILE A 865 25.63 -14.10 49.31
CA ILE A 865 25.66 -15.08 50.40
C ILE A 865 27.12 -15.37 50.79
N CYS A 866 28.02 -15.62 49.81
CA CYS A 866 29.45 -15.78 50.07
C CYS A 866 30.07 -14.55 50.76
N LYS A 867 29.67 -13.34 50.33
CA LYS A 867 30.16 -12.08 50.92
C LYS A 867 29.75 -11.94 52.41
N LYS A 868 28.53 -12.34 52.78
CA LYS A 868 28.07 -12.35 54.18
C LYS A 868 28.82 -13.38 55.02
N SER A 869 29.08 -14.57 54.48
CA SER A 869 29.81 -15.63 55.17
C SER A 869 31.28 -15.28 55.44
N GLN A 870 31.94 -14.52 54.53
CA GLN A 870 33.28 -13.99 54.76
C GLN A 870 33.29 -12.89 55.84
N PHE A 871 32.30 -11.97 55.82
CA PHE A 871 32.17 -10.90 56.81
C PHE A 871 31.96 -11.40 58.25
N ASN A 872 31.27 -12.53 58.41
CA ASN A 872 31.05 -13.15 59.72
C ASN A 872 32.26 -13.94 60.23
N LYS A 873 33.20 -14.33 59.35
CA LYS A 873 34.48 -14.95 59.75
C LYS A 873 35.48 -13.91 60.25
N THR A 874 35.54 -12.73 59.62
CA THR A 874 36.45 -11.63 60.02
C THR A 874 36.01 -10.84 61.26
N LYS A 875 34.80 -11.07 61.78
CA LYS A 875 34.32 -10.49 63.06
C LYS A 875 34.49 -11.43 64.27
N LYS A 876 34.94 -12.67 64.04
CA LYS A 876 35.21 -13.69 65.07
C LYS A 876 36.70 -14.02 65.22
N SER A 877 37.55 -13.33 64.47
CA SER A 877 38.99 -13.15 64.71
C SER A 877 39.18 -11.77 65.31
#